data_AF-A0A812M9L7-F1
#
_entry.id   AF-A0A812M9L7-F1
#
_cell.length_a   1.000
_cell.length_b   1.000
_cell.length_c   1.000
_cell.angle_alpha   90.00
_cell.angle_beta   90.00
_cell.angle_gamma   90.00
#
_symmetry.space_group_name_H-M   'P 1'
#
loop_
_entity.id
_entity.type
_entity.pdbx_description
1 polymer ?
#
loop_
_entity_poly.entity_id
_entity_poly.type
_entity_poly.pdbx_seq_one_letter_code
_entity_poly.pdbx_strand_id
1 'polypeptide(L)'
;MVEHLDSMAKERGLTWAVAGRNLGKLRNLVAHCRSKPGLIHVTGATAFSDVVARCHVVISAAGPYCLLGEAVIEACVKASTHYIDVCGELPWMYDVVQKYHREAQETGVSIVISAGNVSVPEEVLCYSLVRELGPLQSFREYFSQYGGVSGGTLQSQAPPRDGSHKDQDPFCLGGIRTCGTRPEDLDCTTVEVDPWFPHLFLAQAYNSLVASRVVRRSCQLFEQSGELIYGERLSVVVREAQLQKSVAEGLLQQLQPSGDAVERIRVARERGEAPWPGQGPPARTREMYGSEIIGVAQGESGDWAYARWTSGCAYEVSSMAAVSGALILAERKGRERARSGVVTPAYAFHSSSWIDLMLSVPFANGCGRRISLDVVPGKPTEEEFKMQITEKNRRMMQGQQRLLAGELKAWAAPSLPSRNCAQPSQAPMQIVHAAQAARPGLGREDPTPPCRIADSHGSSVASVALSQPCQPGASRMSSATSSQQTPRQRQVPVIPAAPPPSPASPKYAGYAVLGNNLSIRRTMPLTVRRCGKQVHTSADNLEAYQLVDDDLGRLVQWTLGSQQELWEVRFVFTHVCGPNGGTVLGLGFGTADARMEEVDILECESLAVCDAYDGEINILGQQVSKDGLDLCEPSSGTCEEESITAMYDSSQGLLRFTVDSRRCRGQFRVDITKETLRHRELYPTVAFANRKSKVRIELIRCLMAMPVPRDERLLRRDFSTSLAVATEEGATDFPSGCVIFEVDGRKLRADKFLLAARSVYFERMLHTGMSEGAASRVPIPRASAPAFEAVLRFIYSAGQAGQVLFEHSDPLEVLHLSVEFLLEDLTRLCEWKLMQGLTLENALATFGSVVTVRNQVPALVESCIERMQGRMKDVVGSESFKELCRSEVGVRELLLSLDEPLAKRRRMLPGVRPG
;
A
#
# COMPACT_ATOMS: atom_id res chain seq x y z
N MET A 1 4.93 -13.03 -19.45
CA MET A 1 5.94 -12.49 -20.39
C MET A 1 7.06 -13.49 -20.66
N VAL A 2 7.89 -13.84 -19.66
CA VAL A 2 9.00 -14.82 -19.80
C VAL A 2 8.57 -16.12 -20.48
N GLU A 3 7.47 -16.73 -20.05
CA GLU A 3 6.95 -17.98 -20.65
C GLU A 3 6.62 -17.80 -22.14
N HIS A 4 6.09 -16.64 -22.54
CA HIS A 4 5.72 -16.35 -23.92
C HIS A 4 6.95 -16.07 -24.78
N LEU A 5 7.92 -15.30 -24.27
CA LEU A 5 9.23 -15.12 -24.91
C LEU A 5 9.94 -16.46 -25.11
N ASP A 6 9.96 -17.32 -24.09
CA ASP A 6 10.59 -18.64 -24.17
C ASP A 6 9.97 -19.51 -25.26
N SER A 7 8.64 -19.41 -25.45
CA SER A 7 7.93 -20.16 -26.48
C SER A 7 8.17 -19.65 -27.90
N MET A 8 8.42 -18.36 -28.11
CA MET A 8 8.43 -17.75 -29.45
C MET A 8 9.81 -17.29 -29.94
N ALA A 9 10.69 -16.84 -29.04
CA ALA A 9 11.95 -16.23 -29.43
C ALA A 9 12.86 -17.21 -30.17
N LYS A 10 12.91 -18.48 -29.72
CA LYS A 10 13.77 -19.51 -30.33
C LYS A 10 13.34 -19.85 -31.77
N GLU A 11 12.03 -19.96 -32.02
CA GLU A 11 11.48 -20.28 -33.34
C GLU A 11 11.76 -19.15 -34.36
N ARG A 12 11.92 -17.93 -33.87
CA ARG A 12 12.21 -16.73 -34.66
C ARG A 12 13.71 -16.40 -34.74
N GLY A 13 14.58 -17.24 -34.17
CA GLY A 13 16.02 -17.03 -34.17
C GLY A 13 16.49 -15.82 -33.34
N LEU A 14 15.66 -15.34 -32.40
CA LEU A 14 15.96 -14.19 -31.56
C LEU A 14 16.65 -14.61 -30.26
N THR A 15 17.59 -13.79 -29.81
CA THR A 15 18.21 -13.92 -28.48
C THR A 15 17.56 -12.96 -27.50
N TRP A 16 17.48 -13.35 -26.23
CA TRP A 16 16.89 -12.51 -25.20
C TRP A 16 17.55 -12.78 -23.84
N ALA A 17 17.38 -11.82 -22.93
CA ALA A 17 17.88 -11.88 -21.58
C ALA A 17 16.84 -11.33 -20.60
N VAL A 18 16.91 -11.76 -19.34
CA VAL A 18 16.17 -11.12 -18.24
C VAL A 18 17.12 -10.26 -17.41
N ALA A 19 16.67 -9.05 -17.11
CA ALA A 19 17.41 -8.09 -16.31
C ALA A 19 16.68 -7.80 -14.99
N GLY A 20 17.42 -7.60 -13.91
CA GLY A 20 16.84 -7.24 -12.62
C GLY A 20 17.84 -7.18 -11.47
N ARG A 21 17.37 -6.67 -10.32
CA ARG A 21 18.18 -6.39 -9.13
C ARG A 21 18.45 -7.59 -8.22
N ASN A 22 17.78 -8.71 -8.45
CA ASN A 22 17.93 -9.91 -7.62
C ASN A 22 18.31 -11.11 -8.48
N LEU A 23 19.60 -11.38 -8.54
CA LEU A 23 20.15 -12.46 -9.36
C LEU A 23 19.58 -13.84 -9.01
N GLY A 24 19.30 -14.10 -7.74
CA GLY A 24 18.67 -15.36 -7.29
C GLY A 24 17.28 -15.55 -7.89
N LYS A 25 16.43 -14.51 -7.85
CA LYS A 25 15.11 -14.54 -8.47
C LYS A 25 15.19 -14.69 -9.99
N LEU A 26 16.13 -14.02 -10.64
CA LEU A 26 16.33 -14.15 -12.10
C LEU A 26 16.75 -15.57 -12.49
N ARG A 27 17.73 -16.15 -11.78
CA ARG A 27 18.17 -17.55 -12.00
C ARG A 27 16.99 -18.52 -11.86
N ASN A 28 16.19 -18.36 -10.82
CA ASN A 28 15.00 -19.20 -10.61
C ASN A 28 13.94 -19.01 -11.71
N LEU A 29 13.74 -17.78 -12.18
CA LEU A 29 12.79 -17.44 -13.23
C LEU A 29 13.15 -18.11 -14.57
N VAL A 30 14.44 -18.15 -14.93
CA VAL A 30 14.89 -18.71 -16.22
C VAL A 30 15.28 -20.18 -16.17
N ALA A 31 15.38 -20.79 -14.99
CA ALA A 31 15.84 -22.17 -14.82
C ALA A 31 15.05 -23.19 -15.66
N HIS A 32 13.78 -22.88 -15.97
CA HIS A 32 12.87 -23.75 -16.71
C HIS A 32 12.68 -23.32 -18.17
N CYS A 33 13.33 -22.24 -18.62
CA CYS A 33 13.22 -21.74 -19.98
C CYS A 33 13.99 -22.63 -20.96
N ARG A 34 13.31 -23.11 -22.01
CA ARG A 34 13.89 -23.95 -23.07
C ARG A 34 14.92 -23.21 -23.91
N SER A 35 14.75 -21.89 -24.04
CA SER A 35 15.62 -21.00 -24.82
C SER A 35 16.90 -20.60 -24.09
N LYS A 36 17.02 -20.89 -22.77
CA LYS A 36 18.18 -20.54 -21.93
C LYS A 36 18.59 -19.06 -22.09
N PRO A 37 17.72 -18.11 -21.73
CA PRO A 37 18.01 -16.68 -21.90
C PRO A 37 19.22 -16.22 -21.07
N GLY A 38 19.81 -15.12 -21.51
CA GLY A 38 20.85 -14.42 -20.76
C GLY A 38 20.33 -13.91 -19.40
N LEU A 39 21.24 -13.75 -18.45
CA LEU A 39 20.98 -13.17 -17.14
C LEU A 39 21.77 -11.89 -16.96
N ILE A 40 21.07 -10.81 -16.63
CA ILE A 40 21.68 -9.49 -16.42
C ILE A 40 21.35 -9.01 -15.02
N HIS A 41 22.38 -8.93 -14.17
CA HIS A 41 22.24 -8.34 -12.85
C HIS A 41 22.40 -6.82 -12.95
N VAL A 42 21.38 -6.09 -12.50
CA VAL A 42 21.37 -4.64 -12.59
C VAL A 42 21.55 -4.04 -11.19
N THR A 43 22.68 -3.37 -10.95
CA THR A 43 23.07 -2.82 -9.63
C THR A 43 23.22 -1.29 -9.62
N GLY A 44 22.60 -0.56 -10.56
CA GLY A 44 22.66 0.91 -10.61
C GLY A 44 22.30 1.47 -11.98
N ALA A 45 22.35 2.80 -12.13
CA ALA A 45 21.99 3.50 -13.38
C ALA A 45 22.95 3.20 -14.54
N THR A 46 24.27 3.16 -14.28
CA THR A 46 25.31 2.84 -15.28
C THR A 46 25.15 1.44 -15.87
N ALA A 47 24.65 0.49 -15.09
CA ALA A 47 24.37 -0.86 -15.57
C ALA A 47 23.22 -0.91 -16.61
N PHE A 48 22.31 0.07 -16.66
CA PHE A 48 21.24 0.09 -17.66
C PHE A 48 21.76 0.52 -19.04
N SER A 49 22.59 1.55 -19.13
CA SER A 49 23.06 2.07 -20.42
C SER A 49 23.81 1.01 -21.23
N ASP A 50 24.73 0.26 -20.59
CA ASP A 50 25.50 -0.80 -21.25
C ASP A 50 24.62 -1.95 -21.72
N VAL A 51 23.59 -2.28 -20.95
CA VAL A 51 22.64 -3.35 -21.27
C VAL A 51 21.75 -2.95 -22.42
N VAL A 52 21.17 -1.77 -22.35
CA VAL A 52 20.27 -1.24 -23.37
C VAL A 52 21.00 -1.09 -24.70
N ALA A 53 22.25 -0.61 -24.71
CA ALA A 53 23.07 -0.50 -25.92
C ALA A 53 23.32 -1.82 -26.65
N ARG A 54 23.15 -2.97 -25.99
CA ARG A 54 23.30 -4.30 -26.58
C ARG A 54 21.96 -4.92 -27.01
N CYS A 55 20.85 -4.21 -26.79
CA CYS A 55 19.50 -4.67 -27.07
C CYS A 55 18.93 -3.92 -28.29
N HIS A 56 18.15 -4.63 -29.11
CA HIS A 56 17.33 -4.00 -30.15
C HIS A 56 16.01 -3.46 -29.59
N VAL A 57 15.45 -4.18 -28.61
CA VAL A 57 14.19 -3.86 -27.94
C VAL A 57 14.32 -4.16 -26.45
N VAL A 58 13.76 -3.30 -25.61
CA VAL A 58 13.61 -3.48 -24.16
C VAL A 58 12.13 -3.60 -23.82
N ILE A 59 11.74 -4.70 -23.17
CA ILE A 59 10.42 -4.86 -22.55
C ILE A 59 10.53 -4.46 -21.08
N SER A 60 9.87 -3.38 -20.68
CA SER A 60 9.76 -3.00 -19.26
C SER A 60 8.47 -3.56 -18.66
N ALA A 61 8.62 -4.33 -17.59
CA ALA A 61 7.51 -4.91 -16.83
C ALA A 61 7.66 -4.66 -15.32
N ALA A 62 8.49 -3.68 -14.95
CA ALA A 62 8.89 -3.40 -13.58
C ALA A 62 8.38 -2.03 -13.13
N GLY A 63 7.19 -2.02 -12.51
CA GLY A 63 6.66 -0.85 -11.82
C GLY A 63 7.18 -0.73 -10.37
N PRO A 64 6.94 0.42 -9.70
CA PRO A 64 6.24 1.60 -10.22
C PRO A 64 7.10 2.41 -11.21
N TYR A 65 6.51 2.78 -12.35
CA TYR A 65 7.22 3.40 -13.47
C TYR A 65 7.64 4.83 -13.16
N CYS A 66 6.84 5.58 -12.40
CA CYS A 66 7.20 6.91 -11.90
C CYS A 66 8.53 6.96 -11.11
N LEU A 67 8.96 5.83 -10.53
CA LEU A 67 10.22 5.76 -9.78
C LEU A 67 11.38 5.19 -10.60
N LEU A 68 11.10 4.29 -11.55
CA LEU A 68 12.12 3.44 -12.18
C LEU A 68 12.15 3.53 -13.71
N GLY A 69 11.08 3.98 -14.33
CA GLY A 69 10.86 3.88 -15.78
C GLY A 69 11.67 4.90 -16.58
N GLU A 70 11.85 6.12 -16.06
CA GLU A 70 12.49 7.21 -16.79
C GLU A 70 13.94 6.89 -17.17
N ALA A 71 14.73 6.36 -16.24
CA ALA A 71 16.12 5.99 -16.49
C ALA A 71 16.27 4.96 -17.62
N VAL A 72 15.31 4.05 -17.76
CA VAL A 72 15.30 3.04 -18.83
C VAL A 72 14.97 3.69 -20.18
N ILE A 73 13.97 4.58 -20.21
CA ILE A 73 13.60 5.31 -21.43
C ILE A 73 14.74 6.19 -21.91
N GLU A 74 15.37 6.95 -21.00
CA GLU A 74 16.51 7.80 -21.33
C GLU A 74 17.66 6.97 -21.94
N ALA A 75 17.98 5.82 -21.34
CA ALA A 75 18.97 4.91 -21.87
C ALA A 75 18.58 4.37 -23.26
N CYS A 76 17.30 4.02 -23.47
CA CYS A 76 16.79 3.55 -24.75
C CYS A 76 16.91 4.60 -25.85
N VAL A 77 16.54 5.85 -25.58
CA VAL A 77 16.65 6.95 -26.55
C VAL A 77 18.13 7.19 -26.92
N LYS A 78 19.01 7.30 -25.93
CA LYS A 78 20.46 7.51 -26.14
C LYS A 78 21.11 6.37 -26.92
N ALA A 79 20.78 5.13 -26.59
CA ALA A 79 21.29 3.94 -27.26
C ALA A 79 20.62 3.66 -28.61
N SER A 80 19.56 4.40 -28.93
CA SER A 80 18.67 4.12 -30.05
C SER A 80 18.05 2.72 -30.04
N THR A 81 17.63 2.27 -28.86
CA THR A 81 17.00 0.98 -28.61
C THR A 81 15.49 1.17 -28.46
N HIS A 82 14.68 0.32 -29.11
CA HIS A 82 13.23 0.39 -28.96
C HIS A 82 12.80 0.02 -27.53
N TYR A 83 11.68 0.58 -27.09
CA TYR A 83 11.13 0.35 -25.77
C TYR A 83 9.65 -0.02 -25.87
N ILE A 84 9.23 -0.97 -25.05
CA ILE A 84 7.82 -1.33 -24.90
C ILE A 84 7.50 -1.63 -23.43
N ASP A 85 6.36 -1.15 -22.93
CA ASP A 85 5.91 -1.44 -21.57
C ASP A 85 4.42 -1.75 -21.46
N VAL A 86 3.97 -2.04 -20.23
CA VAL A 86 2.57 -2.29 -19.89
C VAL A 86 2.08 -1.28 -18.84
N CYS A 87 2.62 -0.06 -18.86
CA CYS A 87 2.39 0.96 -17.85
C CYS A 87 0.93 1.46 -17.87
N GLY A 88 0.39 1.77 -16.69
CA GLY A 88 -0.91 2.43 -16.50
C GLY A 88 -0.82 3.65 -15.56
N GLU A 89 0.37 4.25 -15.40
CA GLU A 89 0.61 5.38 -14.50
C GLU A 89 0.52 6.69 -15.29
N LEU A 90 -0.68 7.28 -15.37
CA LEU A 90 -0.98 8.38 -16.28
C LEU A 90 -0.08 9.64 -16.11
N PRO A 91 0.22 10.13 -14.89
CA PRO A 91 1.14 11.27 -14.72
C PRO A 91 2.54 10.98 -15.28
N TRP A 92 3.06 9.76 -15.11
CA TRP A 92 4.35 9.37 -15.66
C TRP A 92 4.30 9.26 -17.19
N MET A 93 3.23 8.70 -17.75
CA MET A 93 3.03 8.65 -19.20
C MET A 93 3.01 10.05 -19.82
N TYR A 94 2.37 11.02 -19.15
CA TYR A 94 2.41 12.43 -19.54
C TYR A 94 3.85 12.95 -19.59
N ASP A 95 4.61 12.80 -18.51
CA ASP A 95 5.99 13.30 -18.43
C ASP A 95 6.89 12.67 -19.51
N VAL A 96 6.73 11.37 -19.78
CA VAL A 96 7.46 10.65 -20.84
C VAL A 96 7.13 11.20 -22.22
N VAL A 97 5.84 11.44 -22.51
CA VAL A 97 5.42 12.03 -23.79
C VAL A 97 6.04 13.41 -23.97
N GLN A 98 5.96 14.29 -22.97
CA GLN A 98 6.49 15.65 -23.06
C GLN A 98 8.00 15.67 -23.24
N LYS A 99 8.72 14.81 -22.51
CA LYS A 99 10.19 14.83 -22.48
C LYS A 99 10.83 14.11 -23.66
N TYR A 100 10.31 12.95 -24.06
CA TYR A 100 11.04 12.05 -24.97
C TYR A 100 10.42 11.90 -26.36
N HIS A 101 9.18 12.35 -26.61
CA HIS A 101 8.52 12.12 -27.91
C HIS A 101 9.33 12.65 -29.09
N ARG A 102 9.80 13.90 -29.01
CA ARG A 102 10.57 14.53 -30.08
C ARG A 102 11.95 13.88 -30.29
N GLU A 103 12.71 13.66 -29.21
CA GLU A 103 14.05 13.06 -29.30
C GLU A 103 13.99 11.63 -29.84
N ALA A 104 12.99 10.85 -29.41
CA ALA A 104 12.75 9.51 -29.93
C ALA A 104 12.35 9.52 -31.42
N GLN A 105 11.61 10.55 -31.88
CA GLN A 105 11.33 10.73 -33.31
C GLN A 105 12.58 11.04 -34.13
N GLU A 106 13.41 11.98 -33.65
CA GLU A 106 14.63 12.40 -34.33
C GLU A 106 15.63 11.24 -34.47
N THR A 107 15.72 10.38 -33.46
CA THR A 107 16.58 9.19 -33.40
C THR A 107 15.99 7.94 -34.08
N GLY A 108 14.71 7.98 -34.46
CA GLY A 108 14.01 6.86 -35.09
C GLY A 108 13.66 5.72 -34.14
N VAL A 109 13.54 6.01 -32.84
CA VAL A 109 13.21 5.05 -31.78
C VAL A 109 11.72 5.09 -31.48
N SER A 110 11.05 3.93 -31.53
CA SER A 110 9.71 3.75 -30.97
C SER A 110 9.78 3.46 -29.46
N ILE A 111 9.13 4.30 -28.66
CA ILE A 111 8.82 4.07 -27.24
C ILE A 111 7.32 3.75 -27.18
N VAL A 112 6.97 2.47 -27.14
CA VAL A 112 5.57 2.00 -27.12
C VAL A 112 5.09 1.89 -25.68
N ILE A 113 4.30 2.87 -25.24
CA ILE A 113 3.75 2.90 -23.88
C ILE A 113 2.42 2.14 -23.80
N SER A 114 2.11 1.55 -22.65
CA SER A 114 0.78 0.95 -22.38
C SER A 114 0.41 -0.23 -23.29
N ALA A 115 1.38 -1.03 -23.73
CA ALA A 115 1.18 -2.24 -24.53
C ALA A 115 0.67 -3.45 -23.72
N GLY A 116 -0.35 -3.25 -22.88
CA GLY A 116 -0.99 -4.30 -22.11
C GLY A 116 -2.50 -4.14 -22.00
N ASN A 117 -3.13 -5.02 -21.21
CA ASN A 117 -4.59 -5.07 -21.02
C ASN A 117 -5.20 -3.76 -20.49
N VAL A 118 -4.39 -2.82 -20.01
CA VAL A 118 -4.89 -1.53 -19.54
C VAL A 118 -5.45 -0.65 -20.67
N SER A 119 -4.98 -0.81 -21.92
CA SER A 119 -5.48 -0.05 -23.08
C SER A 119 -5.57 -0.82 -24.40
N VAL A 120 -4.90 -1.97 -24.54
CA VAL A 120 -4.82 -2.70 -25.81
C VAL A 120 -6.19 -3.15 -26.32
N PRO A 121 -7.11 -3.70 -25.51
CA PRO A 121 -8.45 -4.03 -25.97
C PRO A 121 -9.17 -2.81 -26.56
N GLU A 122 -9.17 -1.69 -25.84
CA GLU A 122 -9.85 -0.44 -26.21
C GLU A 122 -9.30 0.12 -27.53
N GLU A 123 -7.97 0.14 -27.66
CA GLU A 123 -7.30 0.60 -28.88
C GLU A 123 -7.60 -0.28 -30.09
N VAL A 124 -7.55 -1.61 -29.92
CA VAL A 124 -7.82 -2.56 -31.01
C VAL A 124 -9.28 -2.48 -31.45
N LEU A 125 -10.22 -2.37 -30.51
CA LEU A 125 -11.64 -2.19 -30.80
C LEU A 125 -11.88 -0.91 -31.60
N CYS A 126 -11.34 0.23 -31.13
CA CYS A 126 -11.50 1.51 -31.81
C CYS A 126 -10.84 1.49 -33.20
N TYR A 127 -9.63 0.97 -33.31
CA TYR A 127 -8.89 0.83 -34.57
C TYR A 127 -9.62 -0.05 -35.59
N SER A 128 -10.19 -1.17 -35.16
CA SER A 128 -10.96 -2.05 -36.04
C SER A 128 -12.25 -1.38 -36.54
N LEU A 129 -12.92 -0.59 -35.69
CA LEU A 129 -14.17 0.08 -36.05
C LEU A 129 -13.97 1.26 -37.02
N VAL A 130 -12.93 2.06 -36.85
CA VAL A 130 -12.60 3.13 -37.82
C VAL A 130 -12.21 2.53 -39.19
N ARG A 131 -11.59 1.34 -39.22
CA ARG A 131 -11.27 0.66 -40.47
C ARG A 131 -12.50 0.11 -41.19
N GLU A 132 -13.53 -0.25 -40.44
CA GLU A 132 -14.79 -0.75 -40.97
C GLU A 132 -15.70 0.40 -41.46
N LEU A 133 -15.84 1.46 -40.66
CA LEU A 133 -16.80 2.55 -40.89
C LEU A 133 -16.19 3.78 -41.59
N GLY A 134 -14.86 3.89 -41.65
CA GLY A 134 -14.18 5.14 -41.95
C GLY A 134 -14.21 6.11 -40.75
N PRO A 135 -14.13 7.44 -40.98
CA PRO A 135 -14.19 8.44 -39.93
C PRO A 135 -15.39 8.23 -38.99
N LEU A 136 -15.13 8.31 -37.69
CA LEU A 136 -16.09 8.02 -36.63
C LEU A 136 -16.64 9.32 -36.02
N GLN A 137 -17.94 9.32 -35.75
CA GLN A 137 -18.59 10.36 -34.94
C GLN A 137 -18.48 10.04 -33.45
N SER A 138 -18.61 8.76 -33.08
CA SER A 138 -18.56 8.32 -31.68
C SER A 138 -18.02 6.91 -31.56
N PHE A 139 -17.30 6.65 -30.47
CA PHE A 139 -16.84 5.35 -30.03
C PHE A 139 -17.11 5.23 -28.52
N ARG A 140 -17.86 4.20 -28.14
CA ARG A 140 -18.19 3.91 -26.75
C ARG A 140 -17.87 2.46 -26.43
N GLU A 141 -17.17 2.26 -25.34
CA GLU A 141 -16.84 0.94 -24.84
C GLU A 141 -17.63 0.58 -23.59
N TYR A 142 -18.10 -0.66 -23.57
CA TYR A 142 -18.75 -1.34 -22.46
C TYR A 142 -17.80 -2.40 -21.90
N PHE A 143 -17.06 -2.00 -20.88
CA PHE A 143 -16.06 -2.79 -20.20
C PHE A 143 -16.70 -3.86 -19.30
N SER A 144 -16.24 -5.10 -19.41
CA SER A 144 -16.69 -6.21 -18.55
C SER A 144 -15.54 -7.21 -18.33
N GLN A 145 -14.88 -7.10 -17.18
CA GLN A 145 -13.77 -7.96 -16.78
C GLN A 145 -14.00 -8.52 -15.37
N TYR A 146 -13.46 -9.70 -15.10
CA TYR A 146 -13.42 -10.28 -13.77
C TYR A 146 -12.05 -10.94 -13.56
N GLY A 147 -11.37 -10.53 -12.49
CA GLY A 147 -10.00 -10.92 -12.23
C GLY A 147 -9.47 -10.45 -10.89
N GLY A 148 -8.33 -11.00 -10.49
CA GLY A 148 -7.62 -10.62 -9.27
C GLY A 148 -6.51 -9.60 -9.52
N VAL A 149 -6.19 -8.81 -8.50
CA VAL A 149 -5.15 -7.77 -8.56
C VAL A 149 -3.80 -8.35 -8.11
N SER A 150 -2.71 -7.96 -8.76
CA SER A 150 -1.35 -8.30 -8.37
C SER A 150 -0.78 -7.24 -7.43
N GLY A 151 0.22 -7.59 -6.62
CA GLY A 151 0.85 -6.62 -5.73
C GLY A 151 1.54 -5.48 -6.48
N GLY A 152 2.00 -5.72 -7.72
CA GLY A 152 2.55 -4.69 -8.59
C GLY A 152 1.47 -3.74 -9.11
N THR A 153 0.33 -4.27 -9.55
CA THR A 153 -0.83 -3.46 -9.99
C THR A 153 -1.35 -2.57 -8.87
N LEU A 154 -1.50 -3.09 -7.64
CA LEU A 154 -1.88 -2.29 -6.48
C LEU A 154 -0.88 -1.16 -6.21
N GLN A 155 0.42 -1.43 -6.35
CA GLN A 155 1.45 -0.41 -6.15
C GLN A 155 1.38 0.71 -7.20
N SER A 156 1.15 0.36 -8.46
CA SER A 156 0.99 1.34 -9.56
C SER A 156 -0.33 2.12 -9.51
N GLN A 157 -1.34 1.62 -8.81
CA GLN A 157 -2.61 2.35 -8.58
C GLN A 157 -2.50 3.44 -7.50
N ALA A 158 -1.44 3.43 -6.69
CA ALA A 158 -1.14 4.46 -5.70
C ALA A 158 0.26 5.07 -5.92
N PRO A 159 0.55 5.65 -7.10
CA PRO A 159 1.82 6.30 -7.33
C PRO A 159 1.94 7.54 -6.43
N PRO A 160 3.17 7.92 -6.02
CA PRO A 160 3.39 9.19 -5.33
C PRO A 160 2.78 10.34 -6.14
N ARG A 161 1.91 11.12 -5.52
CA ARG A 161 1.32 12.30 -6.16
C ARG A 161 2.22 13.50 -5.91
N ASP A 162 2.68 14.12 -6.98
CA ASP A 162 3.45 15.38 -6.95
C ASP A 162 2.53 16.63 -6.78
N GLY A 163 1.21 16.42 -6.69
CA GLY A 163 0.21 17.48 -6.56
C GLY A 163 -0.08 18.25 -7.85
N SER A 164 0.51 17.85 -8.98
CA SER A 164 0.36 18.53 -10.27
C SER A 164 -0.98 18.29 -10.97
N HIS A 165 -1.78 17.32 -10.50
CA HIS A 165 -3.10 16.97 -11.05
C HIS A 165 -3.12 16.73 -12.57
N LYS A 166 -1.98 16.33 -13.16
CA LYS A 166 -1.79 16.06 -14.60
C LYS A 166 -2.82 15.07 -15.18
N ASP A 167 -3.35 14.19 -14.34
CA ASP A 167 -4.32 13.15 -14.68
C ASP A 167 -5.77 13.65 -14.84
N GLN A 168 -6.07 14.88 -14.39
CA GLN A 168 -7.42 15.48 -14.51
C GLN A 168 -7.75 15.95 -15.93
N ASP A 169 -6.74 16.21 -16.76
CA ASP A 169 -6.97 16.60 -18.16
C ASP A 169 -7.30 15.36 -19.01
N PRO A 170 -8.51 15.30 -19.63
CA PRO A 170 -8.91 14.21 -20.53
C PRO A 170 -8.07 14.10 -21.81
N PHE A 171 -7.23 15.10 -22.10
CA PHE A 171 -6.36 15.16 -23.27
C PHE A 171 -4.88 15.30 -22.90
N CYS A 172 -4.48 14.93 -21.68
CA CYS A 172 -3.08 15.06 -21.22
C CYS A 172 -2.08 14.31 -22.12
N LEU A 173 -2.46 13.19 -22.73
CA LEU A 173 -1.63 12.46 -23.70
C LEU A 173 -1.83 12.91 -25.16
N GLY A 174 -2.68 13.92 -25.40
CA GLY A 174 -3.03 14.44 -26.70
C GLY A 174 -4.43 14.05 -27.19
N GLY A 175 -4.70 14.33 -28.47
CA GLY A 175 -5.96 13.96 -29.15
C GLY A 175 -7.16 14.87 -28.89
N ILE A 176 -6.93 16.11 -28.47
CA ILE A 176 -8.00 17.11 -28.40
C ILE A 176 -8.59 17.35 -29.80
N ARG A 177 -9.92 17.42 -29.87
CA ARG A 177 -10.68 17.58 -31.11
C ARG A 177 -10.95 19.05 -31.42
N THR A 178 -11.30 19.35 -32.67
CA THR A 178 -11.60 20.72 -33.12
C THR A 178 -12.81 21.33 -32.40
N CYS A 179 -13.71 20.48 -31.91
CA CYS A 179 -14.86 20.88 -31.09
C CYS A 179 -14.53 21.21 -29.62
N GLY A 180 -13.26 21.10 -29.20
CA GLY A 180 -12.85 21.32 -27.82
C GLY A 180 -13.24 20.17 -26.88
N THR A 181 -13.29 20.47 -25.57
CA THR A 181 -13.65 19.49 -24.53
C THR A 181 -15.17 19.45 -24.33
N ARG A 182 -15.77 18.26 -24.34
CA ARG A 182 -17.21 18.06 -24.10
C ARG A 182 -17.46 17.32 -22.77
N PRO A 183 -18.69 17.36 -22.23
CA PRO A 183 -19.03 16.64 -21.00
C PRO A 183 -18.72 15.14 -21.06
N GLU A 184 -18.95 14.48 -22.20
CA GLU A 184 -18.67 13.05 -22.38
C GLU A 184 -17.17 12.71 -22.43
N ASP A 185 -16.30 13.69 -22.66
CA ASP A 185 -14.85 13.47 -22.67
C ASP A 185 -14.29 13.37 -21.24
N LEU A 186 -15.02 13.89 -20.24
CA LEU A 186 -14.65 13.91 -18.83
C LEU A 186 -14.82 12.54 -18.16
N ASP A 187 -14.11 12.37 -17.04
CA ASP A 187 -14.19 11.15 -16.25
C ASP A 187 -15.52 11.04 -15.50
N CYS A 188 -16.04 9.82 -15.49
CA CYS A 188 -17.31 9.48 -14.86
C CYS A 188 -17.17 9.55 -13.34
N THR A 189 -17.82 10.53 -12.70
CA THR A 189 -17.80 10.71 -11.24
C THR A 189 -19.11 10.31 -10.56
N THR A 190 -20.12 9.94 -11.35
CA THR A 190 -21.45 9.53 -10.91
C THR A 190 -21.98 8.43 -11.83
N VAL A 191 -22.88 7.58 -11.34
CA VAL A 191 -23.54 6.58 -12.20
C VAL A 191 -24.42 7.27 -13.24
N GLU A 192 -24.23 6.91 -14.51
CA GLU A 192 -24.96 7.41 -15.67
C GLU A 192 -25.95 6.35 -16.17
N VAL A 193 -27.04 6.77 -16.82
CA VAL A 193 -27.86 5.88 -17.64
C VAL A 193 -27.32 5.95 -19.06
N ASP A 194 -27.12 4.80 -19.71
CA ASP A 194 -26.57 4.81 -21.07
C ASP A 194 -27.56 5.43 -22.07
N PRO A 195 -27.12 6.39 -22.91
CA PRO A 195 -28.00 7.08 -23.85
C PRO A 195 -28.38 6.23 -25.08
N TRP A 196 -27.65 5.15 -25.36
CA TRP A 196 -27.91 4.22 -26.47
C TRP A 196 -28.68 2.98 -26.01
N PHE A 197 -28.53 2.60 -24.75
CA PHE A 197 -29.13 1.42 -24.12
C PHE A 197 -29.72 1.80 -22.74
N PRO A 198 -30.93 2.39 -22.69
CA PRO A 198 -31.50 2.99 -21.48
C PRO A 198 -31.66 2.07 -20.27
N HIS A 199 -31.57 0.75 -20.47
CA HIS A 199 -31.62 -0.24 -19.39
C HIS A 199 -30.24 -0.56 -18.76
N LEU A 200 -29.16 0.06 -19.24
CA LEU A 200 -27.81 -0.07 -18.69
C LEU A 200 -27.45 1.12 -17.80
N PHE A 201 -26.86 0.82 -16.65
CA PHE A 201 -26.22 1.78 -15.76
C PHE A 201 -24.71 1.75 -15.99
N LEU A 202 -24.11 2.90 -16.24
CA LEU A 202 -22.68 3.04 -16.48
C LEU A 202 -21.97 3.59 -15.25
N ALA A 203 -20.83 3.01 -14.94
CA ALA A 203 -19.88 3.54 -13.97
C ALA A 203 -18.50 3.73 -14.62
N GLN A 204 -17.60 4.39 -13.90
CA GLN A 204 -16.19 4.43 -14.26
C GLN A 204 -15.62 3.00 -14.31
N ALA A 205 -14.98 2.62 -15.43
CA ALA A 205 -14.20 1.38 -15.48
C ALA A 205 -12.82 1.62 -14.83
N TYR A 206 -12.23 0.59 -14.21
CA TYR A 206 -10.97 0.78 -13.46
C TYR A 206 -9.81 1.32 -14.32
N ASN A 207 -9.79 1.02 -15.62
CA ASN A 207 -8.76 1.45 -16.57
C ASN A 207 -9.19 2.66 -17.42
N SER A 208 -10.42 3.17 -17.28
CA SER A 208 -10.96 4.19 -18.19
C SER A 208 -10.13 5.47 -18.22
N LEU A 209 -9.50 5.82 -17.08
CA LEU A 209 -8.60 6.97 -16.98
C LEU A 209 -7.41 6.82 -17.93
N VAL A 210 -6.80 5.65 -18.04
CA VAL A 210 -5.66 5.45 -18.93
C VAL A 210 -6.14 5.21 -20.35
N ALA A 211 -7.07 4.27 -20.53
CA ALA A 211 -7.41 3.75 -21.84
C ALA A 211 -8.02 4.81 -22.77
N SER A 212 -8.89 5.68 -22.26
CA SER A 212 -9.47 6.79 -23.04
C SER A 212 -8.41 7.75 -23.58
N ARG A 213 -7.39 8.11 -22.77
CA ARG A 213 -6.30 8.99 -23.21
C ARG A 213 -5.35 8.29 -24.17
N VAL A 214 -5.10 7.00 -24.01
CA VAL A 214 -4.31 6.22 -24.97
C VAL A 214 -5.02 6.15 -26.33
N VAL A 215 -6.32 5.85 -26.36
CA VAL A 215 -7.10 5.86 -27.61
C VAL A 215 -7.07 7.25 -28.28
N ARG A 216 -7.29 8.33 -27.53
CA ARG A 216 -7.21 9.71 -28.04
C ARG A 216 -5.83 10.04 -28.61
N ARG A 217 -4.75 9.61 -27.93
CA ARG A 217 -3.38 9.72 -28.44
C ARG A 217 -3.19 8.94 -29.74
N SER A 218 -3.69 7.70 -29.83
CA SER A 218 -3.64 6.91 -31.05
C SER A 218 -4.27 7.67 -32.21
N CYS A 219 -5.47 8.22 -32.03
CA CYS A 219 -6.12 9.01 -33.06
C CYS A 219 -5.26 10.19 -33.54
N GLN A 220 -4.69 10.96 -32.60
CA GLN A 220 -3.81 12.07 -32.96
C GLN A 220 -2.60 11.62 -33.77
N LEU A 221 -1.93 10.54 -33.35
CA LEU A 221 -0.74 10.02 -34.04
C LEU A 221 -1.06 9.59 -35.47
N PHE A 222 -2.17 8.86 -35.65
CA PHE A 222 -2.65 8.43 -36.97
C PHE A 222 -2.99 9.60 -37.90
N GLU A 223 -3.68 10.61 -37.38
CA GLU A 223 -4.09 11.80 -38.15
C GLU A 223 -2.86 12.66 -38.51
N GLN A 224 -1.91 12.82 -37.58
CA GLN A 224 -0.67 13.57 -37.81
C GLN A 224 0.23 12.95 -38.87
N SER A 225 0.28 11.61 -38.96
CA SER A 225 1.04 10.93 -40.02
C SER A 225 0.25 10.76 -41.32
N GLY A 226 -1.06 11.03 -41.32
CA GLY A 226 -1.93 10.82 -42.48
C GLY A 226 -2.20 9.35 -42.80
N GLU A 227 -1.94 8.43 -41.85
CA GLU A 227 -2.10 6.98 -42.04
C GLU A 227 -3.57 6.55 -41.90
N LEU A 228 -4.32 7.20 -40.99
CA LEU A 228 -5.73 6.91 -40.75
C LEU A 228 -6.43 8.12 -40.13
N ILE A 229 -7.65 8.40 -40.55
CA ILE A 229 -8.46 9.52 -40.05
C ILE A 229 -9.57 8.94 -39.16
N TYR A 230 -9.58 9.32 -37.87
CA TYR A 230 -10.59 8.84 -36.92
C TYR A 230 -11.86 9.69 -36.88
N GLY A 231 -11.83 10.90 -37.43
CA GLY A 231 -12.95 11.84 -37.43
C GLY A 231 -12.69 13.03 -36.52
N GLU A 232 -12.87 14.24 -37.06
CA GLU A 232 -12.50 15.49 -36.39
C GLU A 232 -13.32 15.75 -35.12
N ARG A 233 -14.50 15.12 -35.02
CA ARG A 233 -15.46 15.27 -33.92
C ARG A 233 -15.66 14.00 -33.08
N LEU A 234 -14.83 12.97 -33.26
CA LEU A 234 -14.94 11.70 -32.56
C LEU A 234 -15.03 11.89 -31.03
N SER A 235 -16.06 11.33 -30.39
CA SER A 235 -16.11 11.12 -28.94
C SER A 235 -15.59 9.73 -28.56
N VAL A 236 -14.80 9.67 -27.49
CA VAL A 236 -14.24 8.42 -26.95
C VAL A 236 -14.71 8.28 -25.52
N VAL A 237 -15.56 7.27 -25.27
CA VAL A 237 -16.16 7.00 -23.96
C VAL A 237 -15.84 5.56 -23.54
N VAL A 238 -15.25 5.38 -22.37
CA VAL A 238 -14.96 4.06 -21.78
C VAL A 238 -15.67 3.96 -20.44
N ARG A 239 -16.56 2.97 -20.28
CA ARG A 239 -17.41 2.78 -19.09
C ARG A 239 -17.57 1.30 -18.76
N GLU A 240 -17.85 0.98 -17.51
CA GLU A 240 -18.29 -0.36 -17.12
C GLU A 240 -19.82 -0.39 -17.03
N ALA A 241 -20.44 -1.35 -17.72
CA ALA A 241 -21.88 -1.49 -17.80
C ALA A 241 -22.43 -2.43 -16.72
N GLN A 242 -23.54 -2.06 -16.10
CA GLN A 242 -24.26 -2.85 -15.10
C GLN A 242 -25.77 -2.85 -15.36
N LEU A 243 -26.43 -3.96 -14.99
CA LEU A 243 -27.89 -4.10 -15.07
C LEU A 243 -28.63 -3.44 -13.90
N GLN A 244 -27.92 -3.12 -12.83
CA GLN A 244 -28.49 -2.54 -11.62
C GLN A 244 -27.69 -1.31 -11.18
N LYS A 245 -28.40 -0.24 -10.88
CA LYS A 245 -27.82 1.02 -10.44
C LYS A 245 -26.95 0.87 -9.19
N SER A 246 -27.42 0.11 -8.19
CA SER A 246 -26.71 -0.12 -6.93
C SER A 246 -25.35 -0.80 -7.13
N VAL A 247 -25.24 -1.69 -8.11
CA VAL A 247 -23.96 -2.34 -8.46
C VAL A 247 -23.00 -1.33 -9.09
N ALA A 248 -23.50 -0.50 -10.01
CA ALA A 248 -22.71 0.59 -10.60
C ALA A 248 -22.24 1.60 -9.53
N GLU A 249 -23.11 1.96 -8.58
CA GLU A 249 -22.76 2.87 -7.47
C GLU A 249 -21.68 2.25 -6.56
N GLY A 250 -21.78 0.95 -6.29
CA GLY A 250 -20.77 0.21 -5.52
C GLY A 250 -19.40 0.16 -6.21
N LEU A 251 -19.36 -0.07 -7.53
CA LEU A 251 -18.12 -0.03 -8.31
C LEU A 251 -17.46 1.35 -8.27
N LEU A 252 -18.26 2.40 -8.46
CA LEU A 252 -17.78 3.77 -8.42
C LEU A 252 -17.19 4.13 -7.05
N GLN A 253 -17.84 3.71 -5.95
CA GLN A 253 -17.35 3.93 -4.59
C GLN A 253 -15.98 3.27 -4.35
N GLN A 254 -15.73 2.10 -4.94
CA GLN A 254 -14.44 1.40 -4.82
C GLN A 254 -13.29 2.11 -5.54
N LEU A 255 -13.60 2.88 -6.59
CA LEU A 255 -12.61 3.59 -7.41
C LEU A 255 -12.31 5.01 -6.91
N GLN A 256 -13.06 5.54 -5.95
CA GLN A 256 -12.84 6.90 -5.46
C GLN A 256 -11.45 7.04 -4.81
N PRO A 257 -10.63 8.02 -5.26
CA PRO A 257 -9.32 8.24 -4.69
C PRO A 257 -9.50 8.66 -3.23
N SER A 258 -8.94 7.87 -2.34
CA SER A 258 -8.95 8.17 -0.92
C SER A 258 -7.51 8.45 -0.47
N GLY A 259 -7.33 9.57 0.24
CA GLY A 259 -6.02 10.18 0.57
C GLY A 259 -4.99 9.21 1.15
N ASP A 260 -5.46 8.19 1.87
CA ASP A 260 -4.60 7.21 2.55
C ASP A 260 -4.33 5.93 1.72
N ALA A 261 -4.41 5.98 0.38
CA ALA A 261 -4.37 4.77 -0.46
C ALA A 261 -3.13 3.90 -0.22
N VAL A 262 -1.96 4.53 -0.08
CA VAL A 262 -0.70 3.86 0.24
C VAL A 262 -0.78 3.14 1.59
N GLU A 263 -1.31 3.83 2.60
CA GLU A 263 -1.44 3.30 3.96
C GLU A 263 -2.49 2.18 4.04
N ARG A 264 -3.63 2.31 3.35
CA ARG A 264 -4.62 1.23 3.25
C ARG A 264 -4.04 -0.02 2.58
N ILE A 265 -3.27 0.14 1.50
CA ILE A 265 -2.61 -0.98 0.84
C ILE A 265 -1.58 -1.63 1.78
N ARG A 266 -0.82 -0.83 2.55
CA ARG A 266 0.11 -1.33 3.57
C ARG A 266 -0.61 -2.15 4.64
N VAL A 267 -1.64 -1.57 5.26
CA VAL A 267 -2.46 -2.23 6.30
C VAL A 267 -3.11 -3.50 5.77
N ALA A 268 -3.67 -3.47 4.56
CA ALA A 268 -4.26 -4.65 3.93
C ALA A 268 -3.21 -5.74 3.68
N ARG A 269 -1.98 -5.39 3.30
CA ARG A 269 -0.87 -6.35 3.15
C ARG A 269 -0.47 -6.98 4.49
N GLU A 270 -0.38 -6.19 5.54
CA GLU A 270 -0.05 -6.64 6.90
C GLU A 270 -1.10 -7.58 7.48
N ARG A 271 -2.37 -7.34 7.15
CA ARG A 271 -3.50 -8.23 7.50
C ARG A 271 -3.60 -9.47 6.62
N GLY A 272 -2.78 -9.59 5.57
CA GLY A 272 -2.88 -10.68 4.60
C GLY A 272 -4.15 -10.60 3.75
N GLU A 273 -4.69 -9.39 3.54
CA GLU A 273 -5.87 -9.10 2.71
C GLU A 273 -5.49 -8.57 1.32
N ALA A 274 -4.21 -8.21 1.11
CA ALA A 274 -3.67 -7.74 -0.17
C ALA A 274 -2.31 -8.38 -0.52
N PRO A 275 -2.01 -8.60 -1.82
CA PRO A 275 -0.75 -9.18 -2.26
C PRO A 275 0.45 -8.24 -2.11
N TRP A 276 1.60 -8.81 -1.78
CA TRP A 276 2.90 -8.14 -1.83
C TRP A 276 3.42 -8.00 -3.26
N PRO A 277 4.30 -7.03 -3.57
CA PRO A 277 4.99 -6.96 -4.86
C PRO A 277 5.66 -8.29 -5.22
N GLY A 278 5.40 -8.78 -6.43
CA GLY A 278 5.82 -10.12 -6.88
C GLY A 278 4.82 -11.24 -6.56
N GLN A 279 3.75 -10.98 -5.82
CA GLN A 279 2.61 -11.89 -5.68
C GLN A 279 1.48 -11.48 -6.61
N GLY A 280 0.74 -12.47 -7.10
CA GLY A 280 -0.45 -12.26 -7.91
C GLY A 280 -1.25 -13.55 -8.04
N PRO A 281 -2.36 -13.53 -8.78
CA PRO A 281 -3.20 -14.71 -8.94
C PRO A 281 -2.42 -15.89 -9.56
N PRO A 282 -2.39 -17.07 -8.91
CA PRO A 282 -1.71 -18.23 -9.46
C PRO A 282 -2.41 -18.75 -10.72
N ALA A 283 -1.74 -19.56 -11.53
CA ALA A 283 -2.24 -20.06 -12.82
C ALA A 283 -3.66 -20.66 -12.73
N ARG A 284 -3.91 -21.55 -11.76
CA ARG A 284 -5.24 -22.14 -11.53
C ARG A 284 -6.34 -21.12 -11.24
N THR A 285 -6.00 -20.03 -10.56
CA THR A 285 -6.97 -18.95 -10.29
C THR A 285 -7.18 -18.10 -11.55
N ARG A 286 -6.13 -17.86 -12.34
CA ARG A 286 -6.21 -17.15 -13.62
C ARG A 286 -7.09 -17.85 -14.66
N GLU A 287 -7.12 -19.19 -14.67
CA GLU A 287 -7.99 -19.98 -15.56
C GLU A 287 -9.48 -19.64 -15.43
N MET A 288 -9.90 -19.16 -14.26
CA MET A 288 -11.28 -18.73 -14.07
C MET A 288 -11.55 -17.38 -14.73
N TYR A 289 -10.58 -16.47 -14.68
CA TYR A 289 -10.71 -15.06 -15.06
C TYR A 289 -10.96 -14.86 -16.56
N GLY A 290 -11.38 -13.65 -16.91
CA GLY A 290 -11.64 -13.30 -18.30
C GLY A 290 -12.11 -11.87 -18.46
N SER A 291 -12.12 -11.44 -19.72
CA SER A 291 -12.70 -10.18 -20.14
C SER A 291 -13.56 -10.40 -21.38
N GLU A 292 -14.70 -9.73 -21.42
CA GLU A 292 -15.52 -9.55 -22.60
C GLU A 292 -15.81 -8.06 -22.71
N ILE A 293 -15.39 -7.42 -23.79
CA ILE A 293 -15.46 -5.97 -23.96
C ILE A 293 -16.13 -5.70 -25.31
N ILE A 294 -17.09 -4.78 -25.32
CA ILE A 294 -17.81 -4.42 -26.55
C ILE A 294 -17.56 -2.93 -26.84
N GLY A 295 -16.92 -2.65 -27.97
CA GLY A 295 -16.79 -1.30 -28.51
C GLY A 295 -17.90 -1.07 -29.54
N VAL A 296 -18.66 0.00 -29.40
CA VAL A 296 -19.75 0.39 -30.31
C VAL A 296 -19.40 1.73 -30.92
N ALA A 297 -19.47 1.84 -32.25
CA ALA A 297 -19.16 3.08 -32.96
C ALA A 297 -20.26 3.46 -33.96
N GLN A 298 -20.38 4.77 -34.17
CA GLN A 298 -21.13 5.36 -35.27
C GLN A 298 -20.16 6.10 -36.18
N GLY A 299 -20.20 5.81 -37.48
CA GLY A 299 -19.45 6.53 -38.51
C GLY A 299 -20.04 7.91 -38.79
N GLU A 300 -19.27 8.82 -39.41
CA GLU A 300 -19.78 10.11 -39.88
C GLU A 300 -20.85 9.96 -40.97
N SER A 301 -20.91 8.81 -41.65
CA SER A 301 -22.00 8.45 -42.57
C SER A 301 -23.33 8.18 -41.85
N GLY A 302 -23.31 7.99 -40.52
CA GLY A 302 -24.45 7.58 -39.71
C GLY A 302 -24.57 6.06 -39.51
N ASP A 303 -23.76 5.26 -40.21
CA ASP A 303 -23.71 3.80 -40.08
C ASP A 303 -23.16 3.36 -38.73
N TRP A 304 -23.61 2.20 -38.26
CA TRP A 304 -23.20 1.62 -36.99
C TRP A 304 -22.41 0.33 -37.20
N ALA A 305 -21.46 0.09 -36.32
CA ALA A 305 -20.82 -1.21 -36.15
C ALA A 305 -20.40 -1.37 -34.68
N TYR A 306 -20.20 -2.62 -34.27
CA TYR A 306 -19.58 -2.92 -32.98
C TYR A 306 -18.51 -4.00 -33.11
N ALA A 307 -17.52 -3.95 -32.23
CA ALA A 307 -16.48 -4.93 -32.12
C ALA A 307 -16.55 -5.60 -30.74
N ARG A 308 -16.39 -6.92 -30.70
CA ARG A 308 -16.41 -7.73 -29.49
C ARG A 308 -15.03 -8.33 -29.26
N TRP A 309 -14.45 -8.04 -28.11
CA TRP A 309 -13.21 -8.63 -27.64
C TRP A 309 -13.50 -9.65 -26.54
N THR A 310 -13.05 -10.89 -26.69
CA THR A 310 -13.06 -11.88 -25.59
C THR A 310 -11.65 -12.34 -25.28
N SER A 311 -11.32 -12.56 -24.01
CA SER A 311 -9.99 -13.00 -23.60
C SER A 311 -9.96 -13.72 -22.25
N GLY A 312 -8.80 -14.32 -21.96
CA GLY A 312 -8.45 -14.87 -20.66
C GLY A 312 -8.06 -13.81 -19.63
N CYS A 313 -7.13 -14.15 -18.75
CA CYS A 313 -6.72 -13.25 -17.68
C CYS A 313 -5.98 -12.01 -18.22
N ALA A 314 -6.23 -10.83 -17.64
CA ALA A 314 -5.58 -9.57 -18.01
C ALA A 314 -4.03 -9.64 -18.05
N TYR A 315 -3.38 -10.39 -17.16
CA TYR A 315 -1.92 -10.55 -17.17
C TYR A 315 -1.41 -11.37 -18.36
N GLU A 316 -2.24 -12.27 -18.88
CA GLU A 316 -1.96 -13.05 -20.08
C GLU A 316 -2.03 -12.15 -21.31
N VAL A 317 -3.10 -11.36 -21.42
CA VAL A 317 -3.27 -10.33 -22.47
C VAL A 317 -2.09 -9.35 -22.46
N SER A 318 -1.72 -8.81 -21.29
CA SER A 318 -0.54 -7.92 -21.18
C SER A 318 0.76 -8.60 -21.61
N SER A 319 0.91 -9.89 -21.32
CA SER A 319 2.08 -10.64 -21.74
C SER A 319 2.12 -10.85 -23.26
N MET A 320 0.98 -11.19 -23.85
CA MET A 320 0.85 -11.47 -25.29
C MET A 320 1.03 -10.19 -26.11
N ALA A 321 0.38 -9.10 -25.72
CA ALA A 321 0.46 -7.80 -26.39
C ALA A 321 1.89 -7.24 -26.42
N ALA A 322 2.54 -7.12 -25.24
CA ALA A 322 3.88 -6.55 -25.13
C ALA A 322 4.95 -7.40 -25.82
N VAL A 323 4.89 -8.73 -25.66
CA VAL A 323 5.88 -9.63 -26.29
C VAL A 323 5.67 -9.68 -27.80
N SER A 324 4.43 -9.76 -28.29
CA SER A 324 4.16 -9.71 -29.74
C SER A 324 4.68 -8.40 -30.34
N GLY A 325 4.46 -7.27 -29.65
CA GLY A 325 4.97 -5.97 -30.10
C GLY A 325 6.50 -5.93 -30.11
N ALA A 326 7.14 -6.47 -29.08
CA ALA A 326 8.60 -6.56 -29.01
C ALA A 326 9.19 -7.42 -30.13
N LEU A 327 8.56 -8.54 -30.48
CA LEU A 327 8.98 -9.40 -31.58
C LEU A 327 8.90 -8.66 -32.92
N ILE A 328 7.80 -7.94 -33.18
CA ILE A 328 7.65 -7.11 -34.39
C ILE A 328 8.72 -6.01 -34.47
N LEU A 329 9.02 -5.33 -33.35
CA LEU A 329 10.10 -4.34 -33.30
C LEU A 329 11.48 -4.96 -33.53
N ALA A 330 11.73 -6.16 -33.00
CA ALA A 330 13.00 -6.86 -33.15
C ALA A 330 13.23 -7.36 -34.57
N GLU A 331 12.17 -7.70 -35.30
CA GLU A 331 12.22 -8.19 -36.69
C GLU A 331 12.21 -7.05 -37.73
N ARG A 332 11.88 -5.82 -37.31
CA ARG A 332 11.81 -4.67 -38.20
C ARG A 332 13.18 -4.36 -38.79
N LYS A 333 13.26 -4.28 -40.12
CA LYS A 333 14.50 -3.89 -40.82
C LYS A 333 14.57 -2.38 -40.94
N GLY A 334 15.53 -1.77 -40.23
CA GLY A 334 15.80 -0.33 -40.31
C GLY A 334 14.92 0.52 -39.37
N ARG A 335 15.16 1.83 -39.38
CA ARG A 335 14.42 2.81 -38.56
C ARG A 335 13.43 3.58 -39.42
N GLU A 336 12.16 3.56 -39.02
CA GLU A 336 11.11 4.31 -39.71
C GLU A 336 10.68 5.49 -38.85
N ARG A 337 11.02 6.71 -39.29
CA ARG A 337 10.69 7.93 -38.55
C ARG A 337 9.18 8.10 -38.35
N ALA A 338 8.36 7.65 -39.30
CA ALA A 338 6.91 7.76 -39.23
C ALA A 338 6.31 7.09 -37.98
N ARG A 339 6.92 6.01 -37.46
CA ARG A 339 6.39 5.25 -36.30
C ARG A 339 7.29 5.33 -35.07
N SER A 340 8.12 6.37 -35.02
CA SER A 340 9.03 6.65 -33.92
C SER A 340 8.48 7.76 -33.01
N GLY A 341 9.12 7.96 -31.86
CA GLY A 341 8.58 8.78 -30.78
C GLY A 341 7.98 7.94 -29.66
N VAL A 342 7.41 8.63 -28.69
CA VAL A 342 6.51 8.02 -27.70
C VAL A 342 5.18 7.74 -28.39
N VAL A 343 4.81 6.49 -28.57
CA VAL A 343 3.68 6.05 -29.39
C VAL A 343 2.84 5.00 -28.66
N THR A 344 1.64 4.75 -29.19
CA THR A 344 0.71 3.75 -28.66
C THR A 344 0.81 2.43 -29.44
N PRO A 345 0.38 1.29 -28.89
CA PRO A 345 0.41 -0.01 -29.56
C PRO A 345 -0.29 -0.04 -30.92
N ALA A 346 -1.52 0.49 -31.01
CA ALA A 346 -2.25 0.49 -32.28
C ALA A 346 -1.50 1.26 -33.36
N TYR A 347 -0.89 2.40 -33.00
CA TYR A 347 -0.10 3.20 -33.92
C TYR A 347 1.27 2.57 -34.24
N ALA A 348 2.00 2.07 -33.24
CA ALA A 348 3.31 1.47 -33.46
C ALA A 348 3.25 0.27 -34.43
N PHE A 349 2.15 -0.49 -34.36
CA PHE A 349 2.02 -1.78 -35.00
C PHE A 349 0.95 -1.84 -36.10
N HIS A 350 0.38 -0.70 -36.52
CA HIS A 350 -0.54 -0.70 -37.65
C HIS A 350 0.13 -1.30 -38.89
N SER A 351 -0.63 -2.00 -39.73
CA SER A 351 -0.09 -2.66 -40.94
C SER A 351 0.99 -3.73 -40.67
N SER A 352 1.10 -4.23 -39.44
CA SER A 352 1.91 -5.41 -39.10
C SER A 352 1.03 -6.59 -38.72
N SER A 353 1.62 -7.77 -38.52
CA SER A 353 0.92 -8.96 -38.01
C SER A 353 0.71 -8.96 -36.51
N TRP A 354 0.89 -7.83 -35.80
CA TRP A 354 0.81 -7.78 -34.33
C TRP A 354 -0.55 -8.24 -33.78
N ILE A 355 -1.67 -7.76 -34.37
CA ILE A 355 -3.01 -8.20 -33.98
C ILE A 355 -3.17 -9.69 -34.26
N ASP A 356 -2.81 -10.15 -35.47
CA ASP A 356 -2.90 -11.57 -35.85
C ASP A 356 -2.07 -12.48 -34.95
N LEU A 357 -0.88 -12.04 -34.56
CA LEU A 357 0.01 -12.78 -33.66
C LEU A 357 -0.59 -12.89 -32.26
N MET A 358 -1.20 -11.81 -31.77
CA MET A 358 -1.89 -11.80 -30.48
C MET A 358 -3.15 -12.68 -30.50
N LEU A 359 -3.89 -12.74 -31.62
CA LEU A 359 -5.11 -13.55 -31.74
C LEU A 359 -4.82 -15.04 -32.02
N SER A 360 -3.72 -15.36 -32.70
CA SER A 360 -3.43 -16.73 -33.18
C SER A 360 -2.81 -17.64 -32.11
N VAL A 361 -2.11 -17.08 -31.13
CA VAL A 361 -1.33 -17.87 -30.15
C VAL A 361 -2.08 -17.95 -28.82
N PRO A 362 -2.35 -19.15 -28.25
CA PRO A 362 -2.84 -19.24 -26.88
C PRO A 362 -1.75 -18.76 -25.89
N PHE A 363 -2.15 -18.37 -24.67
CA PHE A 363 -1.15 -18.10 -23.64
C PHE A 363 -0.21 -19.31 -23.47
N ALA A 364 1.07 -19.03 -23.20
CA ALA A 364 2.16 -20.00 -23.21
C ALA A 364 1.80 -21.32 -22.49
N ASN A 365 2.20 -22.46 -23.07
CA ASN A 365 1.84 -23.84 -22.66
C ASN A 365 0.38 -24.27 -22.91
N GLY A 366 -0.43 -23.48 -23.62
CA GLY A 366 -1.80 -23.86 -24.00
C GLY A 366 -2.82 -23.76 -22.84
N CYS A 367 -2.40 -23.26 -21.69
CA CYS A 367 -3.24 -23.00 -20.53
C CYS A 367 -3.69 -21.53 -20.53
N GLY A 368 -4.81 -21.25 -21.19
CA GLY A 368 -5.42 -19.91 -21.23
C GLY A 368 -6.49 -19.81 -22.32
N ARG A 369 -7.47 -18.90 -22.14
CA ARG A 369 -8.44 -18.64 -23.21
C ARG A 369 -7.77 -17.82 -24.31
N ARG A 370 -8.01 -18.21 -25.56
CA ARG A 370 -7.58 -17.45 -26.73
C ARG A 370 -8.28 -16.09 -26.74
N ILE A 371 -7.59 -15.08 -27.27
CA ILE A 371 -8.20 -13.78 -27.53
C ILE A 371 -9.03 -13.89 -28.82
N SER A 372 -10.28 -13.45 -28.80
CA SER A 372 -11.11 -13.29 -30.01
C SER A 372 -11.44 -11.83 -30.24
N LEU A 373 -11.57 -11.46 -31.50
CA LEU A 373 -11.99 -10.14 -31.96
C LEU A 373 -12.97 -10.33 -33.11
N ASP A 374 -14.22 -9.92 -32.91
CA ASP A 374 -15.28 -10.01 -33.91
C ASP A 374 -15.81 -8.61 -34.21
N VAL A 375 -15.81 -8.18 -35.48
CA VAL A 375 -16.38 -6.90 -35.92
C VAL A 375 -17.70 -7.19 -36.63
N VAL A 376 -18.77 -6.53 -36.20
CA VAL A 376 -20.14 -6.82 -36.64
C VAL A 376 -20.81 -5.51 -37.09
N PRO A 377 -21.33 -5.45 -38.33
CA PRO A 377 -22.14 -4.32 -38.78
C PRO A 377 -23.43 -4.18 -37.97
N GLY A 378 -23.85 -2.93 -37.73
CA GLY A 378 -25.03 -2.57 -36.96
C GLY A 378 -24.77 -2.28 -35.48
N LYS A 379 -25.86 -2.09 -34.72
CA LYS A 379 -25.80 -1.92 -33.26
C LYS A 379 -25.99 -3.28 -32.56
N PRO A 380 -25.31 -3.52 -31.43
CA PRO A 380 -25.62 -4.65 -30.58
C PRO A 380 -27.00 -4.44 -29.91
N THR A 381 -27.60 -5.54 -29.48
CA THR A 381 -28.87 -5.55 -28.75
C THR A 381 -28.63 -5.47 -27.24
N GLU A 382 -29.60 -4.92 -26.49
CA GLU A 382 -29.51 -4.92 -25.02
C GLU A 382 -29.48 -6.32 -24.40
N GLU A 383 -30.08 -7.30 -25.05
CA GLU A 383 -30.04 -8.69 -24.58
C GLU A 383 -28.62 -9.26 -24.67
N GLU A 384 -27.80 -8.85 -25.64
CA GLU A 384 -26.38 -9.23 -25.70
C GLU A 384 -25.60 -8.71 -24.48
N PHE A 385 -25.78 -7.45 -24.10
CA PHE A 385 -25.17 -6.90 -22.88
C PHE A 385 -25.68 -7.60 -21.63
N LYS A 386 -26.97 -7.89 -21.55
CA LYS A 386 -27.56 -8.60 -20.42
C LYS A 386 -27.01 -10.01 -20.27
N MET A 387 -26.86 -10.76 -21.36
CA MET A 387 -26.24 -12.08 -21.35
C MET A 387 -24.78 -12.00 -20.88
N GLN A 388 -23.99 -11.07 -21.43
CA GLN A 388 -22.60 -10.83 -21.06
C GLN A 388 -22.45 -10.51 -19.56
N ILE A 389 -23.20 -9.53 -19.06
CA ILE A 389 -23.13 -9.10 -17.65
C ILE A 389 -23.59 -10.23 -16.71
N THR A 390 -24.64 -10.98 -17.10
CA THR A 390 -25.14 -12.11 -16.32
C THR A 390 -24.09 -13.23 -16.23
N GLU A 391 -23.44 -13.55 -17.35
CA GLU A 391 -22.39 -14.57 -17.40
C GLU A 391 -21.13 -14.14 -16.61
N LYS A 392 -20.72 -12.86 -16.72
CA LYS A 392 -19.67 -12.27 -15.87
C LYS A 392 -19.98 -12.48 -14.40
N ASN A 393 -21.16 -12.05 -13.96
CA ASN A 393 -21.58 -12.13 -12.56
C ASN A 393 -21.63 -13.58 -12.07
N ARG A 394 -22.15 -14.50 -12.89
CA ARG A 394 -22.17 -15.93 -12.59
C ARG A 394 -20.76 -16.49 -12.36
N ARG A 395 -19.81 -16.19 -13.24
CA ARG A 395 -18.41 -16.65 -13.11
C ARG A 395 -17.69 -16.02 -11.93
N MET A 396 -17.93 -14.74 -11.67
CA MET A 396 -17.39 -14.04 -10.50
C MET A 396 -17.85 -14.71 -9.20
N MET A 397 -19.15 -15.00 -9.08
CA MET A 397 -19.71 -15.69 -7.92
C MET A 397 -19.11 -17.10 -7.73
N GLN A 398 -18.95 -17.87 -8.81
CA GLN A 398 -18.29 -19.17 -8.75
C GLN A 398 -16.83 -19.06 -8.28
N GLY A 399 -16.09 -18.07 -8.79
CA GLY A 399 -14.72 -17.83 -8.37
C GLY A 399 -14.62 -17.47 -6.90
N GLN A 400 -15.51 -16.60 -6.40
CA GLN A 400 -15.56 -16.20 -5.00
C GLN A 400 -15.90 -17.38 -4.07
N GLN A 401 -16.85 -18.24 -4.45
CA GLN A 401 -17.17 -19.44 -3.69
C GLN A 401 -15.97 -20.38 -3.54
N ARG A 402 -15.22 -20.60 -4.63
CA ARG A 402 -14.03 -21.46 -4.61
C ARG A 402 -12.86 -20.87 -3.81
N LEU A 403 -12.74 -19.54 -3.79
CA LEU A 403 -11.80 -18.84 -2.90
C LEU A 403 -12.20 -19.02 -1.43
N LEU A 404 -13.48 -18.82 -1.09
CA LEU A 404 -14.00 -19.00 0.27
C LEU A 404 -13.90 -20.45 0.76
N ALA A 405 -14.09 -21.43 -0.14
CA ALA A 405 -13.92 -22.85 0.15
C ALA A 405 -12.44 -23.27 0.29
N GLY A 406 -11.48 -22.37 0.03
CA GLY A 406 -10.04 -22.66 0.08
C GLY A 406 -9.53 -23.53 -1.08
N GLU A 407 -10.36 -23.82 -2.09
CA GLU A 407 -9.95 -24.57 -3.29
C GLU A 407 -8.95 -23.80 -4.15
N LEU A 408 -9.04 -22.47 -4.10
CA LEU A 408 -8.18 -21.54 -4.83
C LEU A 408 -7.53 -20.55 -3.89
N LYS A 409 -6.35 -20.09 -4.28
CA LYS A 409 -5.65 -18.98 -3.61
C LYS A 409 -5.87 -17.70 -4.40
N ALA A 410 -6.18 -16.62 -3.71
CA ALA A 410 -6.36 -15.30 -4.33
C ALA A 410 -5.03 -14.78 -4.91
N TRP A 411 -3.93 -15.03 -4.23
CA TRP A 411 -2.58 -14.75 -4.72
C TRP A 411 -1.58 -15.79 -4.20
N ALA A 412 -0.48 -15.92 -4.91
CA ALA A 412 0.69 -16.68 -4.49
C ALA A 412 1.96 -15.94 -4.94
N ALA A 413 3.09 -16.31 -4.34
CA ALA A 413 4.38 -16.06 -4.99
C ALA A 413 4.38 -16.74 -6.38
N PRO A 414 5.20 -16.29 -7.34
CA PRO A 414 5.23 -16.87 -8.68
C PRO A 414 5.50 -18.38 -8.55
N SER A 415 4.51 -19.20 -8.88
CA SER A 415 4.62 -20.65 -8.75
C SER A 415 5.50 -21.18 -9.87
N LEU A 416 6.47 -22.02 -9.52
CA LEU A 416 7.22 -22.84 -10.46
C LEU A 416 6.24 -23.68 -11.30
N PRO A 417 6.49 -23.91 -12.59
CA PRO A 417 5.75 -24.93 -13.32
C PRO A 417 6.07 -26.29 -12.69
N SER A 418 5.12 -26.87 -11.95
CA SER A 418 5.14 -28.31 -11.72
C SER A 418 4.91 -28.99 -13.06
N ARG A 419 5.83 -29.87 -13.50
CA ARG A 419 5.54 -30.86 -14.54
C ARG A 419 4.35 -31.69 -14.07
N ASN A 420 3.14 -31.29 -14.40
CA ASN A 420 1.91 -32.07 -14.29
C ASN A 420 0.84 -31.40 -15.18
N CYS A 421 1.17 -31.21 -16.46
CA CYS A 421 0.13 -31.24 -17.49
C CYS A 421 -0.20 -32.71 -17.71
N ALA A 422 -1.46 -33.05 -17.49
CA ALA A 422 -2.02 -34.37 -17.65
C ALA A 422 -1.53 -35.04 -18.95
N GLN A 423 -1.03 -36.27 -18.82
CA GLN A 423 -1.04 -37.20 -19.94
C GLN A 423 -2.50 -37.34 -20.42
N PRO A 424 -2.75 -37.45 -21.73
CA PRO A 424 -4.08 -37.79 -22.21
C PRO A 424 -4.48 -39.13 -21.59
N SER A 425 -5.69 -39.20 -21.07
CA SER A 425 -6.30 -40.39 -20.51
C SER A 425 -6.12 -41.61 -21.43
N GLN A 426 -5.17 -42.48 -21.12
CA GLN A 426 -5.25 -43.89 -21.50
C GLN A 426 -5.96 -44.61 -20.36
N ALA A 427 -7.10 -45.21 -20.70
CA ALA A 427 -7.82 -46.15 -19.86
C ALA A 427 -6.90 -47.32 -19.43
N PRO A 428 -7.21 -48.02 -18.32
CA PRO A 428 -6.22 -48.68 -17.49
C PRO A 428 -5.71 -49.97 -18.13
N MET A 429 -4.39 -50.14 -18.20
CA MET A 429 -3.77 -51.44 -18.39
C MET A 429 -3.13 -51.88 -17.07
N GLN A 430 -3.54 -53.07 -16.62
CA GLN A 430 -3.18 -53.71 -15.36
C GLN A 430 -1.66 -53.83 -15.18
N ILE A 431 -1.21 -53.68 -13.92
CA ILE A 431 0.12 -54.11 -13.48
C ILE A 431 0.17 -55.64 -13.54
N VAL A 432 1.12 -56.19 -14.28
CA VAL A 432 1.63 -57.55 -14.04
C VAL A 432 3.08 -57.46 -13.61
N HIS A 433 3.31 -57.95 -12.39
CA HIS A 433 4.59 -58.22 -11.76
C HIS A 433 5.53 -59.05 -12.65
N ALA A 434 6.82 -58.73 -12.63
CA ALA A 434 7.87 -59.75 -12.53
C ALA A 434 9.17 -59.12 -12.00
N ALA A 435 9.41 -59.29 -10.70
CA ALA A 435 10.75 -59.32 -10.14
C ALA A 435 11.09 -60.77 -9.83
N GLN A 436 12.39 -61.09 -9.86
CA GLN A 436 13.04 -62.31 -9.35
C GLN A 436 12.93 -63.56 -10.25
N ALA A 437 13.94 -64.41 -10.40
CA ALA A 437 15.33 -64.46 -9.96
C ALA A 437 15.98 -65.69 -10.63
N ALA A 438 17.30 -65.73 -10.79
CA ALA A 438 18.18 -66.84 -10.39
C ALA A 438 19.52 -66.86 -11.14
N ARG A 439 20.57 -67.15 -10.37
CA ARG A 439 22.00 -67.31 -10.66
C ARG A 439 22.31 -68.71 -11.28
N PRO A 440 23.57 -69.18 -11.38
CA PRO A 440 24.71 -68.68 -12.16
C PRO A 440 25.43 -69.79 -13.00
N GLY A 441 26.17 -69.37 -14.02
CA GLY A 441 27.50 -69.90 -14.39
C GLY A 441 27.59 -71.12 -15.33
N LEU A 442 28.38 -70.99 -16.41
CA LEU A 442 29.38 -71.99 -16.87
C LEU A 442 30.17 -71.49 -18.12
N GLY A 443 31.51 -71.62 -18.05
CA GLY A 443 32.50 -71.71 -19.15
C GLY A 443 32.81 -70.43 -19.95
N ARG A 444 34.00 -69.79 -19.84
CA ARG A 444 35.29 -70.10 -20.55
C ARG A 444 35.09 -70.23 -22.08
N GLU A 445 35.78 -69.52 -22.99
CA GLU A 445 37.12 -68.92 -23.01
C GLU A 445 37.22 -67.85 -24.14
N ASP A 446 38.23 -66.96 -24.00
CA ASP A 446 38.76 -65.84 -24.82
C ASP A 446 39.02 -66.07 -26.34
N PRO A 447 39.55 -65.10 -27.15
CA PRO A 447 39.89 -63.69 -26.91
C PRO A 447 39.40 -62.67 -27.99
N THR A 448 39.55 -61.38 -27.66
CA THR A 448 39.61 -60.15 -28.51
C THR A 448 40.55 -60.25 -29.76
N PRO A 449 40.71 -59.26 -30.70
CA PRO A 449 40.19 -57.86 -30.85
C PRO A 449 39.83 -57.53 -32.36
N PRO A 450 40.04 -56.32 -32.96
CA PRO A 450 39.61 -54.93 -32.67
C PRO A 450 38.95 -54.19 -33.88
N CYS A 451 38.52 -52.92 -33.65
CA CYS A 451 38.54 -51.79 -34.62
C CYS A 451 37.58 -51.89 -35.85
N ARG A 452 37.05 -50.86 -36.52
CA ARG A 452 37.27 -49.40 -36.62
C ARG A 452 36.15 -48.84 -37.54
N ILE A 453 35.74 -47.59 -37.30
CA ILE A 453 35.56 -46.48 -38.28
C ILE A 453 34.43 -46.53 -39.35
N ALA A 454 33.85 -45.33 -39.51
CA ALA A 454 33.25 -44.71 -40.72
C ALA A 454 31.83 -45.15 -41.11
N ASP A 455 30.88 -44.22 -41.08
CA ASP A 455 30.40 -43.40 -42.23
C ASP A 455 29.36 -44.22 -43.03
N SER A 456 28.26 -43.73 -43.58
CA SER A 456 27.74 -42.41 -43.91
C SER A 456 26.37 -42.66 -44.57
N HIS A 457 25.57 -41.60 -44.75
CA HIS A 457 24.44 -41.47 -45.70
C HIS A 457 23.24 -42.42 -45.49
N GLY A 458 21.98 -42.04 -45.68
CA GLY A 458 21.30 -40.84 -46.18
C GLY A 458 19.81 -41.21 -46.28
N SER A 459 18.93 -40.19 -46.30
CA SER A 459 17.68 -40.06 -47.10
C SER A 459 16.84 -41.33 -47.40
N SER A 460 15.51 -41.42 -47.26
CA SER A 460 14.41 -40.44 -47.29
C SER A 460 13.06 -41.19 -47.48
N VAL A 461 11.92 -40.50 -47.25
CA VAL A 461 10.54 -40.74 -47.79
C VAL A 461 9.70 -41.85 -47.10
N ALA A 462 8.64 -41.52 -46.32
CA ALA A 462 7.19 -41.36 -46.67
C ALA A 462 6.51 -42.67 -47.15
N SER A 463 5.27 -43.10 -46.85
CA SER A 463 4.08 -42.58 -46.16
C SER A 463 2.93 -43.63 -46.30
N VAL A 464 1.82 -43.51 -45.52
CA VAL A 464 0.44 -44.04 -45.77
C VAL A 464 0.24 -45.58 -45.58
N ALA A 465 -0.88 -46.16 -45.10
CA ALA A 465 -2.03 -45.86 -44.23
C ALA A 465 -2.90 -47.14 -44.09
N LEU A 466 -3.75 -47.20 -43.04
CA LEU A 466 -5.04 -47.95 -42.89
C LEU A 466 -4.97 -49.51 -42.99
N SER A 467 -5.76 -50.35 -42.31
CA SER A 467 -7.14 -50.32 -41.80
C SER A 467 -7.38 -51.50 -40.83
N GLN A 468 -8.47 -51.41 -40.04
CA GLN A 468 -9.08 -52.42 -39.13
C GLN A 468 -9.59 -53.70 -39.89
N PRO A 469 -10.43 -54.64 -39.35
CA PRO A 469 -11.02 -54.83 -37.99
C PRO A 469 -11.10 -56.32 -37.51
N CYS A 470 -11.59 -56.55 -36.27
CA CYS A 470 -12.74 -57.42 -35.92
C CYS A 470 -12.71 -58.00 -34.48
N GLN A 471 -13.86 -57.89 -33.80
CA GLN A 471 -14.30 -58.54 -32.54
C GLN A 471 -14.61 -60.05 -32.77
N PRO A 472 -15.32 -60.84 -31.90
CA PRO A 472 -15.91 -60.69 -30.54
C PRO A 472 -15.58 -61.90 -29.61
N GLY A 473 -16.06 -62.13 -28.38
CA GLY A 473 -17.03 -61.52 -27.47
C GLY A 473 -17.32 -62.47 -26.27
N ALA A 474 -18.25 -62.02 -25.38
CA ALA A 474 -19.05 -62.80 -24.40
C ALA A 474 -18.34 -63.45 -23.19
N SER A 475 -18.88 -63.55 -21.95
CA SER A 475 -20.13 -63.09 -21.32
C SER A 475 -20.19 -63.54 -19.84
N ARG A 476 -20.94 -62.80 -19.00
CA ARG A 476 -21.76 -63.22 -17.81
C ARG A 476 -21.07 -63.53 -16.46
N MET A 477 -21.37 -62.75 -15.40
CA MET A 477 -22.37 -62.93 -14.30
C MET A 477 -21.95 -63.99 -13.25
N SER A 478 -22.14 -63.90 -11.93
CA SER A 478 -22.72 -62.95 -10.95
C SER A 478 -22.56 -63.54 -9.52
N SER A 479 -22.84 -62.75 -8.48
CA SER A 479 -23.21 -63.09 -7.07
C SER A 479 -22.08 -63.48 -6.08
N ALA A 480 -21.85 -62.69 -5.01
CA ALA A 480 -22.42 -62.76 -3.63
C ALA A 480 -21.74 -63.89 -2.79
N THR A 481 -21.35 -63.81 -1.51
CA THR A 481 -21.81 -63.06 -0.33
C THR A 481 -20.84 -63.29 0.85
N SER A 482 -20.74 -62.29 1.75
CA SER A 482 -20.55 -62.33 3.23
C SER A 482 -19.48 -63.17 3.97
N SER A 483 -18.73 -62.42 4.81
CA SER A 483 -18.40 -62.67 6.24
C SER A 483 -17.22 -63.62 6.55
N GLN A 484 -16.39 -63.47 7.58
CA GLN A 484 -16.58 -63.12 9.00
C GLN A 484 -15.21 -62.81 9.66
N GLN A 485 -15.27 -62.09 10.79
CA GLN A 485 -14.45 -62.25 12.03
C GLN A 485 -12.97 -61.81 12.12
N THR A 486 -12.78 -60.78 12.96
CA THR A 486 -11.64 -60.48 13.84
C THR A 486 -11.50 -61.51 14.99
N PRO A 487 -10.35 -61.66 15.70
CA PRO A 487 -10.13 -60.82 16.90
C PRO A 487 -8.66 -60.52 17.31
N ARG A 488 -8.49 -59.35 17.95
CA ARG A 488 -7.69 -59.04 19.19
C ARG A 488 -6.16 -59.27 19.17
N GLN A 489 -5.31 -58.54 19.89
CA GLN A 489 -5.29 -57.29 20.68
C GLN A 489 -3.83 -57.20 21.19
N ARG A 490 -3.25 -56.00 21.29
CA ARG A 490 -2.41 -55.62 22.44
C ARG A 490 -2.34 -54.10 22.54
N GLN A 491 -3.05 -53.59 23.55
CA GLN A 491 -2.97 -52.22 24.07
C GLN A 491 -2.05 -52.20 25.29
N VAL A 492 -1.33 -51.09 25.49
CA VAL A 492 -1.07 -50.42 26.78
C VAL A 492 -0.85 -48.91 26.47
N PRO A 493 -0.95 -47.96 27.43
CA PRO A 493 -2.01 -46.95 27.42
C PRO A 493 -1.55 -45.48 27.40
N VAL A 494 -2.57 -44.64 27.31
CA VAL A 494 -2.73 -43.18 27.23
C VAL A 494 -2.08 -42.35 28.35
N ILE A 495 -1.50 -41.17 28.01
CA ILE A 495 -1.82 -39.85 28.62
C ILE A 495 -1.66 -38.74 27.53
N PRO A 496 -2.65 -37.86 27.31
CA PRO A 496 -2.54 -36.74 26.38
C PRO A 496 -1.83 -35.54 27.03
N ALA A 497 -0.80 -35.01 26.36
CA ALA A 497 -0.23 -33.71 26.72
C ALA A 497 -1.20 -32.59 26.27
N ALA A 498 -1.54 -31.70 27.20
CA ALA A 498 -2.33 -30.50 26.95
C ALA A 498 -1.65 -29.60 25.90
N PRO A 499 -2.41 -28.90 25.04
CA PRO A 499 -1.85 -27.91 24.13
C PRO A 499 -1.33 -26.69 24.91
N PRO A 500 -0.23 -26.04 24.48
CA PRO A 500 0.24 -24.81 25.10
C PRO A 500 -0.79 -23.69 24.90
N PRO A 501 -0.92 -22.73 25.84
CA PRO A 501 -1.85 -21.62 25.70
C PRO A 501 -1.47 -20.76 24.49
N SER A 502 -2.45 -20.56 23.61
CA SER A 502 -2.43 -19.57 22.53
C SER A 502 -2.16 -18.17 23.11
N PRO A 503 -1.26 -17.34 22.54
CA PRO A 503 -1.29 -15.91 22.82
C PRO A 503 -2.59 -15.35 22.21
N ALA A 504 -3.56 -15.07 23.08
CA ALA A 504 -4.74 -14.31 22.71
C ALA A 504 -4.29 -12.91 22.30
N SER A 505 -4.40 -12.60 21.01
CA SER A 505 -4.28 -11.24 20.50
C SER A 505 -5.44 -10.39 21.04
N PRO A 506 -5.21 -9.28 21.75
CA PRO A 506 -6.26 -8.31 22.01
C PRO A 506 -6.62 -7.63 20.68
N LYS A 507 -7.88 -7.75 20.27
CA LYS A 507 -8.48 -6.86 19.26
C LYS A 507 -8.92 -5.56 19.96
N TYR A 508 -8.80 -4.45 19.23
CA TYR A 508 -9.30 -3.09 19.47
C TYR A 508 -8.43 -2.12 20.30
N ALA A 509 -7.88 -1.11 19.61
CA ALA A 509 -7.92 0.30 20.00
C ALA A 509 -7.51 1.16 18.77
N GLY A 510 -8.44 1.99 18.27
CA GLY A 510 -8.11 3.05 17.33
C GLY A 510 -7.50 4.22 18.09
N TYR A 511 -6.30 4.62 17.71
CA TYR A 511 -5.62 5.79 18.27
C TYR A 511 -6.26 7.06 17.67
N ALA A 512 -6.91 7.87 18.50
CA ALA A 512 -7.12 9.27 18.22
C ALA A 512 -6.05 10.05 19.00
N VAL A 513 -4.98 10.44 18.30
CA VAL A 513 -3.99 11.39 18.79
C VAL A 513 -4.61 12.78 18.60
N LEU A 514 -4.87 13.48 19.70
CA LEU A 514 -5.14 14.92 19.70
C LEU A 514 -3.91 15.61 20.28
N GLY A 515 -3.47 16.66 19.59
CA GLY A 515 -2.22 17.39 19.78
C GLY A 515 -1.82 17.70 21.23
N ASN A 516 -0.49 17.65 21.43
CA ASN A 516 0.15 17.99 22.68
C ASN A 516 0.41 19.51 22.76
N ASN A 517 -0.58 20.25 23.29
CA ASN A 517 -0.41 21.40 24.19
C ASN A 517 -1.77 21.86 24.74
N LEU A 518 -2.49 20.95 25.39
CA LEU A 518 -3.80 21.24 25.97
C LEU A 518 -3.68 22.08 27.25
N SER A 519 -3.68 23.40 27.13
CA SER A 519 -4.24 24.23 28.19
C SER A 519 -5.77 24.21 28.04
N ILE A 520 -6.49 23.48 28.90
CA ILE A 520 -7.95 23.57 28.93
C ILE A 520 -8.32 24.88 29.63
N ARG A 521 -8.48 25.97 28.87
CA ARG A 521 -9.15 27.20 29.31
C ARG A 521 -10.62 27.26 28.88
N ARG A 522 -11.29 26.11 28.77
CA ARG A 522 -12.73 26.05 28.50
C ARG A 522 -13.43 25.01 29.36
N THR A 523 -14.44 25.45 30.08
CA THR A 523 -15.50 24.60 30.64
C THR A 523 -16.17 23.84 29.50
N MET A 524 -16.05 22.51 29.47
CA MET A 524 -16.62 21.67 28.41
C MET A 524 -17.96 21.10 28.88
N PRO A 525 -19.10 21.44 28.26
CA PRO A 525 -20.38 20.79 28.55
C PRO A 525 -20.42 19.39 27.93
N LEU A 526 -20.38 18.35 28.75
CA LEU A 526 -20.61 16.97 28.32
C LEU A 526 -22.08 16.80 27.89
N THR A 527 -22.30 16.51 26.61
CA THR A 527 -23.63 16.23 26.06
C THR A 527 -23.83 14.73 25.94
N VAL A 528 -24.92 14.21 26.51
CA VAL A 528 -25.19 12.76 26.51
C VAL A 528 -26.47 12.47 25.75
N ARG A 529 -26.39 11.66 24.68
CA ARG A 529 -27.52 11.25 23.83
C ARG A 529 -27.66 9.73 23.84
N ARG A 530 -28.88 9.22 24.01
CA ARG A 530 -29.18 7.78 23.93
C ARG A 530 -29.56 7.41 22.49
N CYS A 531 -28.85 6.46 21.89
CA CYS A 531 -29.15 5.88 20.58
C CYS A 531 -29.30 4.35 20.74
N GLY A 532 -30.52 3.87 21.00
CA GLY A 532 -30.76 2.44 21.28
C GLY A 532 -30.17 1.98 22.62
N LYS A 533 -29.44 0.85 22.62
CA LYS A 533 -28.71 0.29 23.78
C LYS A 533 -27.36 0.98 24.05
N GLN A 534 -27.00 1.99 23.26
CA GLN A 534 -25.75 2.72 23.39
C GLN A 534 -26.01 4.13 23.89
N VAL A 535 -25.14 4.59 24.79
CA VAL A 535 -25.10 5.98 25.23
C VAL A 535 -23.90 6.66 24.59
N HIS A 536 -24.21 7.77 23.94
CA HIS A 536 -23.26 8.61 23.26
C HIS A 536 -22.90 9.77 24.18
N THR A 537 -21.63 9.90 24.55
CA THR A 537 -21.15 11.07 25.29
C THR A 537 -20.24 11.88 24.37
N SER A 538 -20.48 13.18 24.28
CA SER A 538 -19.66 14.08 23.47
C SER A 538 -19.24 15.32 24.25
N ALA A 539 -17.97 15.67 24.09
CA ALA A 539 -17.40 16.96 24.46
C ALA A 539 -16.53 17.43 23.28
N ASP A 540 -16.94 18.51 22.59
CA ASP A 540 -16.30 19.12 21.41
C ASP A 540 -15.39 18.18 20.58
N ASN A 541 -15.99 17.18 19.94
CA ASN A 541 -15.38 16.22 18.99
C ASN A 541 -14.50 15.10 19.57
N LEU A 542 -14.54 14.85 20.88
CA LEU A 542 -14.21 13.53 21.43
C LEU A 542 -15.51 12.75 21.65
N GLU A 543 -15.67 11.66 20.89
CA GLU A 543 -16.79 10.74 21.03
C GLU A 543 -16.30 9.46 21.71
N ALA A 544 -16.88 9.14 22.86
CA ALA A 544 -16.70 7.87 23.52
C ALA A 544 -18.01 7.08 23.48
N TYR A 545 -17.91 5.81 23.09
CA TYR A 545 -19.03 4.91 22.90
C TYR A 545 -19.08 3.91 24.06
N GLN A 546 -20.26 3.76 24.67
CA GLN A 546 -20.48 2.78 25.72
C GLN A 546 -21.79 1.99 25.52
N LEU A 547 -21.71 0.68 25.76
CA LEU A 547 -22.87 -0.21 25.88
C LEU A 547 -23.52 -0.02 27.26
N VAL A 548 -24.83 0.17 27.30
CA VAL A 548 -25.58 0.33 28.56
C VAL A 548 -26.09 -1.02 29.03
N ASP A 549 -25.86 -1.29 30.32
CA ASP A 549 -26.82 -1.99 31.19
C ASP A 549 -27.25 -1.00 32.31
N ASP A 550 -28.53 -1.01 32.66
CA ASP A 550 -29.29 0.20 33.01
C ASP A 550 -29.18 0.74 34.46
N ASP A 551 -28.27 0.27 35.34
CA ASP A 551 -28.30 0.67 36.78
C ASP A 551 -26.97 1.08 37.46
N LEU A 552 -25.84 1.18 36.76
CA LEU A 552 -24.54 1.55 37.35
C LEU A 552 -23.97 2.82 36.69
N GLY A 553 -23.26 3.67 37.46
CA GLY A 553 -22.83 5.04 37.10
C GLY A 553 -21.97 5.19 35.82
N ARG A 554 -21.52 6.42 35.51
CA ARG A 554 -20.72 6.72 34.30
C ARG A 554 -19.22 6.73 34.60
N LEU A 555 -18.38 6.06 33.79
CA LEU A 555 -16.91 6.14 33.85
C LEU A 555 -16.36 6.91 32.63
N VAL A 556 -15.48 7.89 32.84
CA VAL A 556 -14.81 8.65 31.78
C VAL A 556 -13.30 8.60 32.01
N GLN A 557 -12.56 7.93 31.13
CA GLN A 557 -11.11 7.83 31.17
C GLN A 557 -10.48 8.74 30.11
N TRP A 558 -9.44 9.47 30.48
CA TRP A 558 -8.73 10.40 29.62
C TRP A 558 -7.36 9.84 29.26
N THR A 559 -7.10 9.69 27.96
CA THR A 559 -5.84 9.18 27.44
C THR A 559 -4.99 10.31 26.85
N LEU A 560 -3.72 10.39 27.24
CA LEU A 560 -2.70 11.23 26.62
C LEU A 560 -1.91 10.34 25.63
N GLY A 561 -1.78 10.76 24.37
CA GLY A 561 -1.25 9.94 23.27
C GLY A 561 0.26 9.63 23.31
N SER A 562 0.94 9.87 24.43
CA SER A 562 2.37 9.63 24.61
C SER A 562 2.67 9.27 26.07
N GLN A 563 3.72 8.47 26.31
CA GLN A 563 4.19 8.22 27.67
C GLN A 563 4.60 9.55 28.31
N GLN A 564 3.98 9.89 29.42
CA GLN A 564 4.28 11.08 30.20
C GLN A 564 5.00 10.64 31.48
N GLU A 565 6.11 11.30 31.80
CA GLU A 565 6.85 11.03 33.05
C GLU A 565 6.17 11.70 34.25
N LEU A 566 5.56 12.87 34.02
CA LEU A 566 4.86 13.64 35.03
C LEU A 566 3.63 14.31 34.42
N TRP A 567 2.48 14.16 35.06
CA TRP A 567 1.35 15.05 34.78
C TRP A 567 0.63 15.44 36.07
N GLU A 568 0.04 16.63 36.03
CA GLU A 568 -0.79 17.21 37.08
C GLU A 568 -2.08 17.70 36.44
N VAL A 569 -3.20 17.20 36.92
CA VAL A 569 -4.53 17.46 36.37
C VAL A 569 -5.45 17.89 37.50
N ARG A 570 -6.22 18.94 37.29
CA ARG A 570 -7.28 19.39 38.19
C ARG A 570 -8.64 19.11 37.58
N PHE A 571 -9.42 18.31 38.27
CA PHE A 571 -10.83 18.08 37.99
C PHE A 571 -11.63 19.13 38.73
N VAL A 572 -12.52 19.82 38.04
CA VAL A 572 -13.37 20.87 38.57
C VAL A 572 -14.83 20.50 38.29
N PHE A 573 -15.68 20.41 39.29
CA PHE A 573 -17.03 19.86 39.13
C PHE A 573 -18.09 20.65 39.88
N THR A 574 -19.32 20.61 39.35
CA THR A 574 -20.48 21.30 39.93
C THR A 574 -21.61 20.31 40.23
N HIS A 575 -22.13 20.37 41.45
CA HIS A 575 -23.18 19.46 41.94
C HIS A 575 -24.59 19.91 41.56
N VAL A 576 -25.47 18.94 41.25
CA VAL A 576 -26.92 19.16 41.13
C VAL A 576 -27.64 18.21 42.08
N CYS A 577 -28.04 18.71 43.25
CA CYS A 577 -28.80 17.94 44.24
C CYS A 577 -30.20 17.60 43.70
N GLY A 578 -30.55 16.31 43.68
CA GLY A 578 -31.89 15.80 43.40
C GLY A 578 -32.54 15.18 44.64
N PRO A 579 -33.87 15.00 44.66
CA PRO A 579 -34.60 14.52 45.84
C PRO A 579 -34.32 13.07 46.26
N ASN A 580 -33.67 12.27 45.41
CA ASN A 580 -33.27 10.89 45.70
C ASN A 580 -31.75 10.81 45.78
N GLY A 581 -31.17 11.23 46.90
CA GLY A 581 -29.72 11.34 47.13
C GLY A 581 -28.92 10.20 46.48
N GLY A 582 -28.12 10.56 45.47
CA GLY A 582 -27.17 9.67 44.80
C GLY A 582 -25.83 10.38 44.74
N THR A 583 -25.02 10.17 45.77
CA THR A 583 -23.70 10.79 45.95
C THR A 583 -22.66 9.69 46.06
N VAL A 584 -22.05 9.34 44.93
CA VAL A 584 -20.72 8.73 44.89
C VAL A 584 -19.98 9.37 43.72
N LEU A 585 -18.86 10.04 44.02
CA LEU A 585 -17.96 10.61 43.03
C LEU A 585 -16.57 9.99 43.29
N GLY A 586 -16.30 8.87 42.62
CA GLY A 586 -14.95 8.31 42.56
C GLY A 586 -14.12 9.09 41.55
N LEU A 587 -13.05 9.73 42.01
CA LEU A 587 -12.07 10.42 41.17
C LEU A 587 -10.76 9.64 41.25
N GLY A 588 -10.33 9.06 40.14
CA GLY A 588 -9.24 8.10 40.15
C GLY A 588 -8.49 7.97 38.85
N PHE A 589 -7.83 6.83 38.70
CA PHE A 589 -6.92 6.55 37.62
C PHE A 589 -7.09 5.10 37.19
N GLY A 590 -7.33 4.88 35.91
CA GLY A 590 -7.41 3.53 35.34
C GLY A 590 -6.15 3.17 34.59
N THR A 591 -5.83 1.87 34.56
CA THR A 591 -4.98 1.30 33.52
C THR A 591 -5.69 1.36 32.16
N ALA A 592 -4.97 1.21 31.05
CA ALA A 592 -5.52 1.31 29.70
C ALA A 592 -6.70 0.35 29.42
N ASP A 593 -6.79 -0.73 30.18
CA ASP A 593 -7.72 -1.84 30.05
C ASP A 593 -8.87 -1.84 31.07
N ALA A 594 -8.98 -0.81 31.92
CA ALA A 594 -10.06 -0.70 32.91
C ALA A 594 -11.45 -0.66 32.23
N ARG A 595 -12.36 -1.58 32.60
CA ARG A 595 -13.73 -1.70 32.03
C ARG A 595 -14.79 -1.39 33.07
N MET A 596 -15.93 -0.83 32.64
CA MET A 596 -17.06 -0.49 33.52
C MET A 596 -17.84 -1.72 34.02
N GLU A 597 -17.69 -2.87 33.37
CA GLU A 597 -18.44 -4.10 33.66
C GLU A 597 -18.08 -4.72 35.03
N GLU A 598 -17.00 -4.27 35.69
CA GLU A 598 -16.42 -4.88 36.89
C GLU A 598 -16.47 -3.99 38.15
N VAL A 599 -17.17 -2.86 38.13
CA VAL A 599 -16.86 -1.75 39.03
C VAL A 599 -17.77 -1.69 40.25
N ASP A 600 -17.37 -2.37 41.33
CA ASP A 600 -17.33 -1.66 42.62
C ASP A 600 -16.00 -0.86 42.62
N ILE A 601 -16.09 0.47 42.65
CA ILE A 601 -14.94 1.38 42.47
C ILE A 601 -13.85 1.08 43.51
N LEU A 602 -14.27 0.64 44.69
CA LEU A 602 -13.40 0.39 45.84
C LEU A 602 -12.72 -0.99 45.79
N GLU A 603 -13.22 -1.92 44.97
CA GLU A 603 -12.69 -3.29 44.86
C GLU A 603 -11.93 -3.56 43.55
N CYS A 604 -11.92 -2.61 42.61
CA CYS A 604 -11.30 -2.82 41.30
C CYS A 604 -9.77 -2.81 41.33
N GLU A 605 -9.15 -3.91 40.86
CA GLU A 605 -7.69 -4.09 40.76
C GLU A 605 -7.02 -3.23 39.68
N SER A 606 -7.80 -2.72 38.74
CA SER A 606 -7.34 -1.93 37.58
C SER A 606 -7.49 -0.42 37.79
N LEU A 607 -7.96 0.00 38.97
CA LEU A 607 -8.26 1.39 39.31
C LEU A 607 -7.52 1.84 40.57
N ALA A 608 -6.93 3.04 40.52
CA ALA A 608 -6.46 3.78 41.68
C ALA A 608 -7.37 5.00 41.89
N VAL A 609 -8.36 4.88 42.78
CA VAL A 609 -9.46 5.85 42.92
C VAL A 609 -9.54 6.40 44.33
N CYS A 610 -9.74 7.71 44.44
CA CYS A 610 -10.16 8.41 45.65
C CYS A 610 -11.66 8.66 45.58
N ASP A 611 -12.44 8.10 46.51
CA ASP A 611 -13.83 8.50 46.70
C ASP A 611 -13.86 9.90 47.32
N ALA A 612 -14.47 10.87 46.64
CA ALA A 612 -14.56 12.22 47.17
C ALA A 612 -15.54 12.33 48.35
N TYR A 613 -16.57 11.48 48.42
CA TYR A 613 -17.61 11.53 49.44
C TYR A 613 -17.14 10.85 50.73
N ASP A 614 -16.75 9.58 50.61
CA ASP A 614 -16.34 8.77 51.75
C ASP A 614 -14.84 8.76 51.97
N GLY A 615 -14.04 9.42 51.12
CA GLY A 615 -12.58 9.61 51.24
C GLY A 615 -11.74 8.35 51.26
N GLU A 616 -12.35 7.21 50.97
CA GLU A 616 -11.67 5.95 50.79
C GLU A 616 -10.81 6.00 49.53
N ILE A 617 -9.60 5.45 49.63
CA ILE A 617 -8.68 5.40 48.50
C ILE A 617 -8.42 3.94 48.15
N ASN A 618 -8.90 3.49 46.99
CA ASN A 618 -8.51 2.21 46.40
C ASN A 618 -7.26 2.42 45.54
N ILE A 619 -6.25 1.57 45.67
CA ILE A 619 -5.04 1.59 44.85
C ILE A 619 -4.81 0.22 44.24
N LEU A 620 -5.34 0.03 43.04
CA LEU A 620 -5.21 -1.21 42.28
C LEU A 620 -5.70 -2.41 43.11
N GLY A 621 -6.91 -2.30 43.68
CA GLY A 621 -7.57 -3.35 44.45
C GLY A 621 -7.22 -3.40 45.93
N GLN A 622 -6.45 -2.44 46.44
CA GLN A 622 -6.10 -2.34 47.85
C GLN A 622 -6.67 -1.06 48.45
N GLN A 623 -7.61 -1.18 49.38
CA GLN A 623 -8.12 -0.06 50.17
C GLN A 623 -7.03 0.52 51.10
N VAL A 624 -6.95 1.84 51.13
CA VAL A 624 -6.11 2.63 52.04
C VAL A 624 -7.03 3.52 52.87
N SER A 625 -6.95 3.38 54.20
CA SER A 625 -7.81 4.07 55.16
C SER A 625 -7.56 5.59 55.19
N LYS A 626 -8.60 6.31 55.61
CA LYS A 626 -8.80 7.75 55.55
C LYS A 626 -8.65 8.39 56.93
N ASP A 627 -7.47 8.90 57.24
CA ASP A 627 -7.33 9.88 58.33
C ASP A 627 -7.47 11.30 57.75
N GLY A 628 -8.61 11.97 58.00
CA GLY A 628 -8.69 13.44 57.92
C GLY A 628 -9.51 14.11 56.79
N LEU A 629 -10.26 13.40 55.95
CA LEU A 629 -11.18 14.03 54.97
C LEU A 629 -12.64 14.04 55.45
N ASP A 630 -13.10 15.11 56.11
CA ASP A 630 -14.50 15.24 56.52
C ASP A 630 -15.22 16.24 55.60
N LEU A 631 -15.96 15.74 54.61
CA LEU A 631 -16.77 16.58 53.71
C LEU A 631 -18.20 16.70 54.24
N CYS A 632 -18.62 17.91 54.60
CA CYS A 632 -20.00 18.17 54.98
C CYS A 632 -20.98 17.88 53.82
N GLU A 633 -22.22 17.46 54.13
CA GLU A 633 -23.25 17.30 53.10
C GLU A 633 -23.53 18.60 52.34
N PRO A 634 -23.81 18.56 51.02
CA PRO A 634 -24.10 19.75 50.24
C PRO A 634 -25.42 20.39 50.70
N SER A 635 -25.40 21.71 50.94
CA SER A 635 -26.61 22.48 51.27
C SER A 635 -27.61 22.43 50.11
N SER A 636 -28.87 22.07 50.41
CA SER A 636 -29.92 21.91 49.41
C SER A 636 -30.08 23.16 48.55
N GLY A 637 -29.80 23.05 47.24
CA GLY A 637 -30.16 24.07 46.25
C GLY A 637 -29.01 24.93 45.69
N THR A 638 -27.76 24.76 46.14
CA THR A 638 -26.61 25.51 45.60
C THR A 638 -25.72 24.63 44.71
N CYS A 639 -25.55 25.03 43.45
CA CYS A 639 -24.62 24.43 42.50
C CYS A 639 -23.22 25.01 42.76
N GLU A 640 -22.48 24.45 43.71
CA GLU A 640 -21.13 24.92 44.04
C GLU A 640 -20.06 24.16 43.24
N GLU A 641 -19.00 24.88 42.86
CA GLU A 641 -17.86 24.37 42.10
C GLU A 641 -16.77 23.88 43.07
N GLU A 642 -16.38 22.60 42.96
CA GLU A 642 -15.34 21.95 43.75
C GLU A 642 -14.22 21.47 42.84
N SER A 643 -13.00 21.27 43.37
CA SER A 643 -11.93 20.71 42.57
C SER A 643 -11.05 19.69 43.29
N ILE A 644 -10.56 18.71 42.54
CA ILE A 644 -9.57 17.75 42.98
C ILE A 644 -8.40 17.83 42.01
N THR A 645 -7.23 18.15 42.53
CA THR A 645 -5.97 18.11 41.79
C THR A 645 -5.31 16.78 42.06
N ALA A 646 -4.83 16.13 41.01
CA ALA A 646 -4.10 14.90 41.14
C ALA A 646 -2.87 14.91 40.23
N MET A 647 -1.75 14.46 40.79
CA MET A 647 -0.44 14.48 40.18
C MET A 647 0.12 13.07 40.17
N TYR A 648 0.63 12.64 39.03
CA TYR A 648 1.29 11.35 38.88
C TYR A 648 2.70 11.55 38.31
N ASP A 649 3.68 11.01 39.01
CA ASP A 649 5.08 10.93 38.59
C ASP A 649 5.46 9.45 38.45
N SER A 650 5.53 8.98 37.20
CA SER A 650 5.83 7.58 36.88
C SER A 650 7.30 7.22 37.12
N SER A 651 8.20 8.20 37.15
CA SER A 651 9.62 8.00 37.46
C SER A 651 9.83 7.73 38.96
N GLN A 652 9.02 8.40 39.79
CA GLN A 652 9.09 8.25 41.25
C GLN A 652 8.13 7.17 41.77
N GLY A 653 7.14 6.77 40.98
CA GLY A 653 6.04 5.90 41.42
C GLY A 653 5.14 6.61 42.43
N LEU A 654 4.97 7.92 42.26
CA LEU A 654 4.25 8.81 43.17
C LEU A 654 2.91 9.20 42.56
N LEU A 655 1.85 9.01 43.33
CA LEU A 655 0.51 9.49 43.05
C LEU A 655 0.08 10.42 44.19
N ARG A 656 -0.26 11.66 43.88
CA ARG A 656 -0.71 12.66 44.85
C ARG A 656 -2.12 13.11 44.52
N PHE A 657 -2.99 13.12 45.52
CA PHE A 657 -4.31 13.73 45.45
C PHE A 657 -4.35 14.96 46.36
N THR A 658 -4.99 16.02 45.91
CA THR A 658 -5.25 17.23 46.70
C THR A 658 -6.68 17.67 46.42
N VAL A 659 -7.51 17.68 47.46
CA VAL A 659 -8.92 18.05 47.36
C VAL A 659 -9.08 19.50 47.83
N ASP A 660 -9.65 20.33 46.98
CA ASP A 660 -10.00 21.72 47.26
C ASP A 660 -11.53 21.86 47.17
N SER A 661 -12.17 21.76 48.34
CA SER A 661 -13.62 21.87 48.51
C SER A 661 -13.94 22.78 49.69
N ARG A 662 -14.94 23.64 49.53
CA ARG A 662 -15.47 24.49 50.61
C ARG A 662 -16.21 23.69 51.69
N ARG A 663 -16.58 22.43 51.41
CA ARG A 663 -17.21 21.49 52.36
C ARG A 663 -16.17 20.79 53.25
N CYS A 664 -14.89 20.94 52.95
CA CYS A 664 -13.79 20.38 53.73
C CYS A 664 -13.29 21.41 54.77
N ARG A 665 -13.16 21.01 56.04
CA ARG A 665 -12.46 21.81 57.06
C ARG A 665 -10.94 21.60 56.95
N GLY A 666 -10.30 22.22 55.95
CA GLY A 666 -8.85 22.16 55.72
C GLY A 666 -8.46 21.68 54.32
N GLN A 667 -7.17 21.74 53.97
CA GLN A 667 -6.65 21.22 52.69
C GLN A 667 -6.32 19.74 52.84
N PHE A 668 -7.07 18.86 52.17
CA PHE A 668 -6.79 17.43 52.19
C PHE A 668 -5.78 17.08 51.09
N ARG A 669 -4.68 16.44 51.47
CA ARG A 669 -3.63 15.97 50.56
C ARG A 669 -3.17 14.58 50.96
N VAL A 670 -3.10 13.69 49.99
CA VAL A 670 -2.57 12.34 50.16
C VAL A 670 -1.50 12.09 49.13
N ASP A 671 -0.31 11.72 49.60
CA ASP A 671 0.82 11.30 48.76
C ASP A 671 0.97 9.79 48.91
N ILE A 672 0.99 9.08 47.79
CA ILE A 672 1.08 7.63 47.74
C ILE A 672 2.30 7.28 46.91
N THR A 673 3.26 6.59 47.51
CA THR A 673 4.40 6.05 46.78
C THR A 673 4.33 4.53 46.77
N LYS A 674 4.32 3.93 45.58
CA LYS A 674 4.37 2.47 45.41
C LYS A 674 5.31 2.14 44.26
N GLU A 675 6.19 1.16 44.47
CA GLU A 675 7.12 0.72 43.42
C GLU A 675 6.38 0.13 42.21
N THR A 676 5.22 -0.50 42.43
CA THR A 676 4.36 -1.00 41.34
C THR A 676 3.82 0.10 40.43
N LEU A 677 3.85 1.37 40.86
CA LEU A 677 3.49 2.52 40.04
C LEU A 677 4.65 3.02 39.19
N ARG A 678 5.90 2.61 39.44
CA ARG A 678 7.02 3.04 38.59
C ARG A 678 6.87 2.48 37.18
N HIS A 679 7.12 3.35 36.20
CA HIS A 679 7.03 3.01 34.78
C HIS A 679 5.64 2.49 34.33
N ARG A 680 4.59 2.62 35.15
CA ARG A 680 3.23 2.30 34.75
C ARG A 680 2.60 3.48 34.03
N GLU A 681 1.73 3.14 33.08
CA GLU A 681 0.84 4.10 32.46
C GLU A 681 -0.46 4.16 33.26
N LEU A 682 -0.71 5.31 33.87
CA LEU A 682 -1.97 5.63 34.51
C LEU A 682 -2.65 6.77 33.78
N TYR A 683 -3.97 6.64 33.65
CA TYR A 683 -4.80 7.57 32.90
C TYR A 683 -5.79 8.25 33.84
N PRO A 684 -5.92 9.58 33.80
CA PRO A 684 -6.94 10.32 34.55
C PRO A 684 -8.35 9.79 34.29
N THR A 685 -9.05 9.33 35.33
CA THR A 685 -10.38 8.69 35.23
C THR A 685 -11.37 9.30 36.22
N VAL A 686 -12.57 9.63 35.76
CA VAL A 686 -13.64 10.19 36.59
C VAL A 686 -14.87 9.29 36.54
N ALA A 687 -15.44 8.97 37.70
CA ALA A 687 -16.70 8.26 37.83
C ALA A 687 -17.81 9.19 38.37
N PHE A 688 -19.03 9.04 37.82
CA PHE A 688 -20.20 9.85 38.20
C PHE A 688 -21.39 8.99 38.62
N ALA A 689 -22.01 9.32 39.75
CA ALA A 689 -23.30 8.75 40.16
C ALA A 689 -24.52 9.37 39.45
N ASN A 690 -24.48 10.64 39.01
CA ASN A 690 -25.66 11.36 38.48
C ASN A 690 -25.47 11.91 37.06
N ARG A 691 -26.49 11.73 36.21
CA ARG A 691 -26.55 12.20 34.82
C ARG A 691 -26.55 13.73 34.65
N LYS A 692 -26.80 14.50 35.72
CA LYS A 692 -26.90 15.98 35.71
C LYS A 692 -25.65 16.75 36.17
N SER A 693 -24.65 16.06 36.74
CA SER A 693 -23.41 16.69 37.18
C SER A 693 -22.54 17.12 35.99
N LYS A 694 -21.76 18.20 36.14
CA LYS A 694 -20.79 18.67 35.14
C LYS A 694 -19.38 18.59 35.71
N VAL A 695 -18.41 18.17 34.89
CA VAL A 695 -16.98 18.18 35.19
C VAL A 695 -16.24 18.92 34.07
N ARG A 696 -15.28 19.73 34.47
CA ARG A 696 -14.22 20.34 33.67
C ARG A 696 -12.90 19.73 34.13
N ILE A 697 -12.02 19.43 33.19
CA ILE A 697 -10.67 18.93 33.49
C ILE A 697 -9.70 20.05 33.09
N GLU A 698 -8.70 20.32 33.92
CA GLU A 698 -7.66 21.32 33.68
C GLU A 698 -6.30 20.62 33.76
N LEU A 699 -5.58 20.54 32.64
CA LEU A 699 -4.19 20.09 32.67
C LEU A 699 -3.32 21.21 33.24
N ILE A 700 -2.71 20.97 34.40
CA ILE A 700 -1.83 21.93 35.07
C ILE A 700 -0.39 21.76 34.58
N ARG A 701 0.08 20.52 34.47
CA ARG A 701 1.45 20.20 34.05
C ARG A 701 1.49 18.87 33.30
N CYS A 702 2.35 18.77 32.29
CA CYS A 702 2.57 17.56 31.52
C CYS A 702 4.02 17.55 30.99
N LEU A 703 4.82 16.56 31.34
CA LEU A 703 6.19 16.37 30.85
C LEU A 703 6.24 15.09 30.02
N MET A 704 6.49 15.26 28.72
CA MET A 704 6.63 14.14 27.78
C MET A 704 7.86 13.32 28.14
N ALA A 705 7.67 12.01 28.34
CA ALA A 705 8.78 11.09 28.51
C ALA A 705 9.69 11.15 27.28
N MET A 706 11.00 11.02 27.50
CA MET A 706 11.94 10.89 26.39
C MET A 706 11.62 9.62 25.59
N PRO A 707 11.51 9.68 24.25
CA PRO A 707 11.21 8.50 23.45
C PRO A 707 12.29 7.43 23.62
N VAL A 708 11.85 6.18 23.87
CA VAL A 708 12.73 5.01 23.89
C VAL A 708 12.78 4.40 22.47
N PRO A 709 13.96 3.99 21.98
CA PRO A 709 14.09 3.28 20.71
C PRO A 709 13.18 2.04 20.64
N ARG A 710 12.48 1.87 19.51
CA ARG A 710 11.61 0.71 19.25
C ARG A 710 12.21 -0.25 18.24
N ASP A 711 13.16 0.19 17.43
CA ASP A 711 13.82 -0.68 16.47
C ASP A 711 14.62 -1.76 17.20
N GLU A 712 14.26 -3.03 16.99
CA GLU A 712 14.97 -4.18 17.57
C GLU A 712 16.44 -4.22 17.14
N ARG A 713 16.80 -3.63 15.99
CA ARG A 713 18.19 -3.46 15.54
C ARG A 713 18.98 -2.57 16.50
N LEU A 714 18.32 -1.62 17.16
CA LEU A 714 18.89 -0.71 18.15
C LEU A 714 18.98 -1.35 19.56
N LEU A 715 18.35 -2.49 19.84
CA LEU A 715 18.37 -3.15 21.17
C LEU A 715 19.65 -3.98 21.47
N ARG A 716 20.84 -3.45 21.20
CA ARG A 716 22.14 -4.13 21.42
C ARG A 716 23.17 -3.19 22.06
N ARG A 717 24.31 -3.74 22.51
CA ARG A 717 25.45 -3.07 23.17
C ARG A 717 25.81 -1.67 22.61
N ASP A 718 26.11 -0.73 23.50
CA ASP A 718 26.62 0.61 23.20
C ASP A 718 28.06 0.56 22.66
N PHE A 719 28.32 1.27 21.55
CA PHE A 719 29.61 1.42 20.88
C PHE A 719 30.07 2.89 20.77
N SER A 720 29.50 3.81 21.54
CA SER A 720 29.79 5.26 21.47
C SER A 720 31.28 5.58 21.63
N THR A 721 32.01 4.81 22.45
CA THR A 721 33.46 4.94 22.61
C THR A 721 34.22 4.69 21.32
N SER A 722 33.76 3.78 20.46
CA SER A 722 34.37 3.50 19.16
C SER A 722 34.25 4.68 18.19
N LEU A 723 33.20 5.50 18.31
CA LEU A 723 33.01 6.68 17.47
C LEU A 723 33.93 7.82 17.89
N ALA A 724 34.15 8.02 19.20
CA ALA A 724 35.06 9.05 19.71
C ALA A 724 36.51 8.82 19.26
N VAL A 725 36.96 7.56 19.19
CA VAL A 725 38.30 7.21 18.68
C VAL A 725 38.37 7.34 17.15
N ALA A 726 37.23 7.35 16.45
CA ALA A 726 37.19 7.45 14.98
C ALA A 726 37.31 8.90 14.46
N THR A 727 37.07 9.90 15.31
CA THR A 727 37.12 11.33 14.96
C THR A 727 38.48 11.98 15.25
N GLU A 728 39.34 11.35 16.05
CA GLU A 728 40.74 11.75 16.24
C GLU A 728 41.64 11.15 15.14
N GLU A 729 42.77 11.78 14.78
CA GLU A 729 43.70 11.33 13.73
C GLU A 729 44.41 9.98 14.02
N GLY A 730 44.00 9.27 15.08
CA GLY A 730 44.45 7.91 15.39
C GLY A 730 43.76 6.86 14.51
N ALA A 731 44.54 5.99 13.88
CA ALA A 731 43.99 4.90 13.07
C ALA A 731 43.30 3.85 13.96
N THR A 732 41.98 3.90 14.04
CA THR A 732 41.17 2.73 14.41
C THR A 732 41.15 1.75 13.25
N ASP A 733 41.72 0.56 13.46
CA ASP A 733 41.49 -0.58 12.58
C ASP A 733 40.05 -1.04 12.80
N PHE A 734 39.17 -0.73 11.84
CA PHE A 734 37.81 -1.26 11.79
C PHE A 734 37.86 -2.66 11.18
N PRO A 735 37.73 -3.74 11.96
CA PRO A 735 37.92 -5.12 11.48
C PRO A 735 36.91 -5.50 10.38
N SER A 736 35.77 -4.79 10.36
CA SER A 736 34.63 -5.04 9.48
C SER A 736 34.56 -4.10 8.27
N GLY A 737 35.53 -3.18 8.13
CA GLY A 737 35.64 -2.23 7.03
C GLY A 737 35.21 -0.79 7.40
N CYS A 738 35.99 0.20 6.95
CA CYS A 738 35.78 1.62 7.22
C CYS A 738 35.07 2.33 6.04
N VAL A 739 34.17 3.26 6.34
CA VAL A 739 33.67 4.28 5.41
C VAL A 739 34.03 5.67 5.96
N ILE A 740 34.35 6.62 5.07
CA ILE A 740 34.64 8.01 5.43
C ILE A 740 33.50 8.88 4.90
N PHE A 741 32.82 9.62 5.76
CA PHE A 741 31.86 10.63 5.34
C PHE A 741 32.54 11.99 5.21
N GLU A 742 32.34 12.66 4.09
CA GLU A 742 32.79 14.04 3.88
C GLU A 742 31.61 14.98 4.12
N VAL A 743 31.66 15.72 5.23
CA VAL A 743 30.57 16.56 5.74
C VAL A 743 31.14 17.92 6.10
N ASP A 744 30.68 18.98 5.43
CA ASP A 744 31.15 20.36 5.67
C ASP A 744 32.69 20.49 5.70
N GLY A 745 33.36 19.85 4.73
CA GLY A 745 34.83 19.82 4.62
C GLY A 745 35.54 18.96 5.68
N ARG A 746 34.83 18.41 6.67
CA ARG A 746 35.37 17.47 7.67
C ARG A 746 35.21 16.03 7.20
N LYS A 747 36.13 15.17 7.67
CA LYS A 747 36.13 13.73 7.39
C LYS A 747 35.75 12.97 8.65
N LEU A 748 34.64 12.24 8.60
CA LEU A 748 34.12 11.46 9.72
C LEU A 748 34.22 9.98 9.38
N ARG A 749 34.98 9.21 10.18
CA ARG A 749 35.16 7.78 9.96
C ARG A 749 34.07 6.99 10.67
N ALA A 750 33.58 5.94 10.02
CA ALA A 750 32.61 5.02 10.62
C ALA A 750 32.80 3.57 10.12
N ASP A 751 32.39 2.62 10.95
CA ASP A 751 32.35 1.20 10.67
C ASP A 751 31.16 0.82 9.78
N LYS A 752 31.43 0.14 8.66
CA LYS A 752 30.40 -0.27 7.70
C LYS A 752 29.41 -1.27 8.29
N PHE A 753 29.88 -2.20 9.12
CA PHE A 753 29.05 -3.24 9.72
C PHE A 753 28.10 -2.64 10.76
N LEU A 754 28.58 -1.75 11.63
CA LEU A 754 27.73 -1.09 12.63
C LEU A 754 26.63 -0.26 11.97
N LEU A 755 26.97 0.52 10.95
CA LEU A 755 25.98 1.30 10.20
C LEU A 755 24.93 0.40 9.55
N ALA A 756 25.34 -0.66 8.87
CA ALA A 756 24.43 -1.61 8.23
C ALA A 756 23.57 -2.39 9.23
N ALA A 757 24.15 -2.78 10.38
CA ALA A 757 23.43 -3.53 11.41
C ALA A 757 22.33 -2.70 12.09
N ARG A 758 22.45 -1.37 12.10
CA ARG A 758 21.62 -0.46 12.89
C ARG A 758 20.78 0.52 12.05
N SER A 759 20.95 0.53 10.73
CA SER A 759 20.17 1.37 9.81
C SER A 759 19.90 0.65 8.51
N VAL A 760 18.61 0.53 8.15
CA VAL A 760 18.18 -0.05 6.86
C VAL A 760 18.72 0.77 5.70
N TYR A 761 18.81 2.10 5.84
CA TYR A 761 19.38 2.98 4.83
C TYR A 761 20.85 2.65 4.58
N PHE A 762 21.67 2.64 5.64
CA PHE A 762 23.10 2.38 5.48
C PHE A 762 23.39 0.91 5.11
N GLU A 763 22.56 -0.04 5.54
CA GLU A 763 22.60 -1.43 5.08
C GLU A 763 22.48 -1.49 3.55
N ARG A 764 21.49 -0.76 3.00
CA ARG A 764 21.29 -0.69 1.56
C ARG A 764 22.44 0.06 0.88
N MET A 765 22.82 1.22 1.39
CA MET A 765 23.92 2.03 0.83
C MET A 765 25.23 1.23 0.75
N LEU A 766 25.58 0.48 1.79
CA LEU A 766 26.87 -0.18 1.93
C LEU A 766 26.91 -1.60 1.33
N HIS A 767 25.79 -2.33 1.30
CA HIS A 767 25.78 -3.75 0.89
C HIS A 767 25.02 -4.06 -0.41
N THR A 768 24.28 -3.12 -1.01
CA THR A 768 23.48 -3.40 -2.24
C THR A 768 24.12 -2.98 -3.57
N GLY A 769 25.42 -2.66 -3.56
CA GLY A 769 26.18 -2.34 -4.78
C GLY A 769 26.00 -0.91 -5.30
N MET A 770 25.56 0.03 -4.45
CA MET A 770 25.61 1.47 -4.74
C MET A 770 27.07 1.95 -4.80
N SER A 771 27.34 3.06 -5.51
CA SER A 771 28.68 3.64 -5.66
C SER A 771 29.38 3.86 -4.31
N GLU A 772 28.60 4.20 -3.29
CA GLU A 772 28.96 4.47 -1.91
C GLU A 772 29.42 3.20 -1.16
N GLY A 773 28.90 2.03 -1.53
CA GLY A 773 29.34 0.74 -0.97
C GLY A 773 30.76 0.36 -1.41
N ALA A 774 31.13 0.73 -2.64
CA ALA A 774 32.47 0.56 -3.20
C ALA A 774 33.39 1.77 -2.91
N ALA A 775 32.83 2.96 -2.67
CA ALA A 775 33.59 4.15 -2.35
C ALA A 775 34.20 4.05 -0.94
N SER A 776 35.43 4.57 -0.80
CA SER A 776 36.04 4.82 0.51
C SER A 776 35.53 6.11 1.15
N ARG A 777 34.84 6.97 0.38
CA ARG A 777 34.38 8.30 0.77
C ARG A 777 32.94 8.55 0.30
N VAL A 778 32.08 9.03 1.19
CA VAL A 778 30.66 9.31 0.93
C VAL A 778 30.38 10.77 1.29
N PRO A 779 30.06 11.64 0.32
CA PRO A 779 29.73 13.04 0.60
C PRO A 779 28.32 13.14 1.22
N ILE A 780 28.17 13.93 2.28
CA ILE A 780 26.86 14.31 2.84
C ILE A 780 26.66 15.81 2.58
N PRO A 781 26.10 16.18 1.42
CA PRO A 781 25.90 17.58 1.09
C PRO A 781 24.79 18.17 1.96
N ARG A 782 24.90 19.46 2.31
CA ARG A 782 23.87 20.23 3.05
C ARG A 782 23.63 19.76 4.50
N ALA A 783 24.63 19.12 5.12
CA ALA A 783 24.64 18.82 6.54
C ALA A 783 25.88 19.45 7.21
N SER A 784 25.70 19.98 8.41
CA SER A 784 26.78 20.38 9.30
C SER A 784 27.42 19.15 9.91
N ALA A 785 28.74 19.23 10.15
CA ALA A 785 29.45 18.13 10.79
C ALA A 785 28.88 17.75 12.17
N PRO A 786 28.46 18.70 13.05
CA PRO A 786 27.84 18.35 14.32
C PRO A 786 26.50 17.62 14.18
N ALA A 787 25.64 17.99 13.22
CA ALA A 787 24.37 17.32 13.01
C ALA A 787 24.53 15.89 12.49
N PHE A 788 25.45 15.68 11.54
CA PHE A 788 25.74 14.32 11.08
C PHE A 788 26.47 13.48 12.14
N GLU A 789 27.30 14.10 12.98
CA GLU A 789 27.91 13.42 14.12
C GLU A 789 26.86 12.98 15.15
N ALA A 790 25.80 13.76 15.36
CA ALA A 790 24.65 13.35 16.19
C ALA A 790 23.94 12.11 15.61
N VAL A 791 23.77 12.03 14.28
CA VAL A 791 23.24 10.83 13.60
C VAL A 791 24.13 9.60 13.85
N LEU A 792 25.45 9.76 13.72
CA LEU A 792 26.39 8.67 13.99
C LEU A 792 26.37 8.26 15.48
N ARG A 793 26.37 9.22 16.41
CA ARG A 793 26.28 8.94 17.85
C ARG A 793 24.99 8.22 18.22
N PHE A 794 23.87 8.57 17.59
CA PHE A 794 22.61 7.84 17.77
C PHE A 794 22.75 6.37 17.36
N ILE A 795 23.32 6.11 16.18
CA ILE A 795 23.54 4.75 15.68
C ILE A 795 24.49 3.94 16.58
N TYR A 796 25.61 4.56 17.01
CA TYR A 796 26.64 3.89 17.80
C TYR A 796 26.20 3.66 19.25
N SER A 797 25.45 4.59 19.82
CA SER A 797 24.85 4.45 21.14
C SER A 797 23.67 3.49 21.18
N ALA A 798 23.31 2.87 20.06
CA ALA A 798 22.14 2.00 20.00
C ALA A 798 20.84 2.75 20.38
N GLY A 799 20.78 4.04 20.05
CA GLY A 799 19.71 4.97 20.42
C GLY A 799 19.72 5.44 21.88
N GLN A 800 20.75 5.11 22.67
CA GLN A 800 20.81 5.42 24.11
C GLN A 800 21.37 6.83 24.43
N ALA A 801 21.95 7.53 23.46
CA ALA A 801 22.54 8.85 23.69
C ALA A 801 21.53 9.93 24.13
N GLY A 802 20.24 9.73 23.84
CA GLY A 802 19.16 10.60 24.33
C GLY A 802 19.39 12.08 24.01
N GLN A 803 19.15 12.96 24.99
CA GLN A 803 19.24 14.41 24.80
C GLN A 803 20.67 14.93 24.55
N VAL A 804 21.70 14.20 24.95
CA VAL A 804 23.13 14.62 24.80
C VAL A 804 23.49 14.83 23.32
N LEU A 805 22.77 14.17 22.40
CA LEU A 805 22.93 14.36 20.96
C LEU A 805 22.80 15.83 20.54
N PHE A 806 22.00 16.62 21.25
CA PHE A 806 21.63 17.99 20.87
C PHE A 806 22.45 19.07 21.59
N GLU A 807 23.49 18.72 22.34
CA GLU A 807 24.33 19.72 23.04
C GLU A 807 25.14 20.58 22.06
N HIS A 808 25.47 20.03 20.89
CA HIS A 808 26.33 20.67 19.90
C HIS A 808 25.74 20.66 18.47
N SER A 809 24.50 20.21 18.30
CA SER A 809 23.82 20.14 17.00
C SER A 809 22.44 20.76 17.06
N ASP A 810 21.99 21.38 15.97
CA ASP A 810 20.62 21.86 15.84
C ASP A 810 19.65 20.67 15.71
N PRO A 811 18.68 20.48 16.64
CA PRO A 811 17.69 19.41 16.55
C PRO A 811 16.88 19.43 15.25
N LEU A 812 16.67 20.61 14.65
CA LEU A 812 15.93 20.74 13.39
C LEU A 812 16.73 20.17 12.22
N GLU A 813 18.03 20.41 12.18
CA GLU A 813 18.92 19.83 11.17
C GLU A 813 19.01 18.30 11.32
N VAL A 814 19.17 17.81 12.56
CA VAL A 814 19.21 16.36 12.84
C VAL A 814 17.89 15.68 12.47
N LEU A 815 16.75 16.34 12.64
CA LEU A 815 15.43 15.84 12.20
C LEU A 815 15.38 15.63 10.67
N HIS A 816 15.94 16.55 9.89
CA HIS A 816 15.92 16.42 8.42
C HIS A 816 16.82 15.25 8.00
N LEU A 817 18.00 15.11 8.61
CA LEU A 817 18.89 13.99 8.38
C LEU A 817 18.28 12.66 8.84
N SER A 818 17.54 12.63 9.95
CA SER A 818 16.90 11.40 10.42
C SER A 818 15.81 10.94 9.47
N VAL A 819 15.05 11.86 8.87
CA VAL A 819 14.08 11.53 7.81
C VAL A 819 14.79 11.08 6.53
N GLU A 820 15.85 11.76 6.11
CA GLU A 820 16.65 11.41 4.93
C GLU A 820 17.27 10.00 5.04
N PHE A 821 17.84 9.67 6.20
CA PHE A 821 18.47 8.38 6.48
C PHE A 821 17.51 7.32 7.04
N LEU A 822 16.20 7.58 7.04
CA LEU A 822 15.15 6.64 7.48
C LEU A 822 15.36 6.12 8.92
N LEU A 823 15.77 7.00 9.83
CA LEU A 823 16.00 6.72 11.25
C LEU A 823 14.80 7.19 12.08
N GLU A 824 13.72 6.41 12.06
CA GLU A 824 12.43 6.77 12.68
C GLU A 824 12.53 7.04 14.20
N ASP A 825 13.34 6.25 14.92
CA ASP A 825 13.56 6.44 16.36
C ASP A 825 14.29 7.75 16.67
N LEU A 826 15.22 8.17 15.81
CA LEU A 826 15.88 9.46 15.91
C LEU A 826 14.93 10.60 15.54
N THR A 827 14.08 10.42 14.52
CA THR A 827 13.03 11.39 14.16
C THR A 827 12.13 11.67 15.36
N ARG A 828 11.67 10.62 16.06
CA ARG A 828 10.83 10.79 17.26
C ARG A 828 11.55 11.51 18.39
N LEU A 829 12.85 11.24 18.58
CA LEU A 829 13.67 11.93 19.57
C LEU A 829 13.87 13.42 19.24
N CYS A 830 14.07 13.74 17.97
CA CYS A 830 14.16 15.12 17.47
C CYS A 830 12.82 15.86 17.62
N GLU A 831 11.69 15.22 17.28
CA GLU A 831 10.34 15.78 17.51
C GLU A 831 10.14 16.11 18.98
N TRP A 832 10.44 15.16 19.88
CA TRP A 832 10.37 15.39 21.32
C TRP A 832 11.22 16.60 21.74
N LYS A 833 12.48 16.67 21.28
CA LYS A 833 13.39 17.76 21.64
C LYS A 833 12.91 19.13 21.15
N LEU A 834 12.41 19.19 19.90
CA LEU A 834 11.89 20.42 19.31
C LEU A 834 10.62 20.89 20.01
N MET A 835 9.73 19.96 20.39
CA MET A 835 8.51 20.30 21.15
C MET A 835 8.81 20.90 22.53
N GLN A 836 9.87 20.45 23.22
CA GLN A 836 10.29 21.03 24.51
C GLN A 836 10.73 22.50 24.38
N GLY A 837 11.34 22.86 23.25
CA GLY A 837 11.85 24.21 22.96
C GLY A 837 10.89 25.08 22.15
N LEU A 838 9.67 24.62 21.88
CA LEU A 838 8.74 25.28 20.96
C LEU A 838 8.08 26.50 21.62
N THR A 839 8.37 27.67 21.08
CA THR A 839 7.86 28.98 21.50
C THR A 839 7.06 29.62 20.36
N LEU A 840 6.37 30.73 20.62
CA LEU A 840 5.69 31.47 19.56
C LEU A 840 6.68 31.96 18.48
N GLU A 841 7.85 32.43 18.92
CA GLU A 841 8.85 33.08 18.06
C GLU A 841 9.47 32.11 17.06
N ASN A 842 9.68 30.85 17.45
CA ASN A 842 10.27 29.83 16.59
C ASN A 842 9.25 28.89 15.92
N ALA A 843 7.98 28.89 16.34
CA ALA A 843 6.97 27.96 15.80
C ALA A 843 6.80 28.05 14.29
N LEU A 844 6.80 29.26 13.72
CA LEU A 844 6.63 29.44 12.27
C LEU A 844 7.85 28.97 11.46
N ALA A 845 9.05 29.24 11.97
CA ALA A 845 10.30 28.80 11.33
C ALA A 845 10.40 27.27 11.36
N THR A 846 10.11 26.65 12.51
CA THR A 846 10.04 25.20 12.66
C THR A 846 9.00 24.60 11.70
N PHE A 847 7.78 25.15 11.66
CA PHE A 847 6.74 24.73 10.73
C PHE A 847 7.20 24.79 9.27
N GLY A 848 7.77 25.93 8.86
CA GLY A 848 8.25 26.14 7.50
C GLY A 848 9.32 25.14 7.08
N SER A 849 10.20 24.75 8.01
CA SER A 849 11.24 23.75 7.75
C SER A 849 10.66 22.34 7.63
N VAL A 850 9.70 21.96 8.49
CA VAL A 850 9.20 20.57 8.52
C VAL A 850 8.01 20.30 7.59
N VAL A 851 7.50 21.33 6.90
CA VAL A 851 6.30 21.22 6.06
C VAL A 851 6.44 20.18 4.95
N THR A 852 7.64 20.02 4.38
CA THR A 852 7.93 19.03 3.32
C THR A 852 7.99 17.60 3.84
N VAL A 853 8.15 17.43 5.15
CA VAL A 853 8.21 16.13 5.86
C VAL A 853 7.04 15.99 6.85
N ARG A 854 5.96 16.76 6.66
CA ARG A 854 4.77 16.80 7.52
C ARG A 854 4.25 15.42 7.92
N ASN A 855 4.26 14.46 6.99
CA ASN A 855 3.73 13.12 7.22
C ASN A 855 4.61 12.28 8.14
N GLN A 856 5.90 12.61 8.24
CA GLN A 856 6.86 11.94 9.11
C GLN A 856 6.90 12.54 10.51
N VAL A 857 6.44 13.80 10.68
CA VAL A 857 6.47 14.53 11.96
C VAL A 857 5.14 15.21 12.31
N PRO A 858 4.00 14.48 12.29
CA PRO A 858 2.68 15.08 12.43
C PRO A 858 2.47 15.78 13.77
N ALA A 859 3.05 15.24 14.86
CA ALA A 859 2.89 15.80 16.20
C ALA A 859 3.59 17.16 16.35
N LEU A 860 4.76 17.31 15.74
CA LEU A 860 5.50 18.58 15.75
C LEU A 860 4.77 19.65 14.92
N VAL A 861 4.21 19.28 13.76
CA VAL A 861 3.44 20.20 12.91
C VAL A 861 2.21 20.73 13.65
N GLU A 862 1.43 19.84 14.27
CA GLU A 862 0.25 20.21 15.07
C GLU A 862 0.63 21.15 16.22
N SER A 863 1.71 20.82 16.94
CA SER A 863 2.23 21.66 18.02
C SER A 863 2.63 23.06 17.54
N CYS A 864 3.24 23.19 16.35
CA CYS A 864 3.58 24.50 15.78
C CYS A 864 2.32 25.31 15.49
N ILE A 865 1.30 24.69 14.89
CA ILE A 865 0.02 25.34 14.58
C ILE A 865 -0.66 25.81 15.85
N GLU A 866 -0.77 24.95 16.86
CA GLU A 866 -1.37 25.30 18.17
C GLU A 866 -0.67 26.49 18.83
N ARG A 867 0.67 26.57 18.76
CA ARG A 867 1.42 27.70 19.32
C ARG A 867 1.15 29.03 18.60
N MET A 868 0.83 28.97 17.31
CA MET A 868 0.49 30.13 16.47
C MET A 868 -1.00 30.53 16.58
N GLN A 869 -1.89 29.57 16.89
CA GLN A 869 -3.33 29.80 16.99
C GLN A 869 -3.68 30.94 17.95
N GLY A 870 -4.59 31.83 17.51
CA GLY A 870 -5.02 32.99 18.29
C GLY A 870 -4.05 34.18 18.31
N ARG A 871 -2.82 34.04 17.78
CA ARG A 871 -1.81 35.11 17.71
C ARG A 871 -1.28 35.35 16.29
N MET A 872 -2.09 35.06 15.27
CA MET A 872 -1.70 35.20 13.86
C MET A 872 -1.24 36.61 13.46
N LYS A 873 -1.72 37.66 14.14
CA LYS A 873 -1.25 39.03 13.89
C LYS A 873 0.25 39.18 14.17
N ASP A 874 0.75 38.54 15.22
CA ASP A 874 2.15 38.57 15.62
C ASP A 874 2.98 37.70 14.65
N VAL A 875 2.43 36.56 14.23
CA VAL A 875 3.04 35.62 13.27
C VAL A 875 3.24 36.29 11.90
N VAL A 876 2.22 36.96 11.35
CA VAL A 876 2.28 37.62 10.04
C VAL A 876 3.28 38.79 10.03
N GLY A 877 3.55 39.41 11.18
CA GLY A 877 4.55 40.46 11.32
C GLY A 877 5.99 39.96 11.43
N SER A 878 6.21 38.65 11.57
CA SER A 878 7.55 38.06 11.78
C SER A 878 8.37 37.96 10.50
N GLU A 879 9.69 37.98 10.62
CA GLU A 879 10.60 37.78 9.48
C GLU A 879 10.45 36.37 8.90
N SER A 880 10.25 35.36 9.75
CA SER A 880 10.00 33.97 9.36
C SER A 880 8.75 33.81 8.47
N PHE A 881 7.76 34.70 8.58
CA PHE A 881 6.60 34.70 7.70
C PHE A 881 6.95 35.19 6.30
N LYS A 882 7.81 36.22 6.20
CA LYS A 882 8.31 36.68 4.90
C LYS A 882 9.13 35.61 4.20
N GLU A 883 9.93 34.86 4.95
CA GLU A 883 10.68 33.71 4.43
C GLU A 883 9.75 32.60 3.97
N LEU A 884 8.74 32.25 4.77
CA LEU A 884 7.72 31.26 4.38
C LEU A 884 6.96 31.70 3.12
N CYS A 885 6.67 32.99 2.95
CA CYS A 885 6.03 33.54 1.76
C CYS A 885 6.83 33.34 0.45
N ARG A 886 8.12 33.03 0.53
CA ARG A 886 8.92 32.64 -0.65
C ARG A 886 8.63 31.20 -1.09
N SER A 887 7.94 30.41 -0.27
CA SER A 887 7.52 29.03 -0.55
C SER A 887 6.01 28.97 -0.72
N GLU A 888 5.54 28.84 -1.97
CA GLU A 888 4.11 28.69 -2.27
C GLU A 888 3.50 27.48 -1.54
N VAL A 889 4.25 26.38 -1.47
CA VAL A 889 3.88 25.18 -0.71
C VAL A 889 3.77 25.48 0.78
N GLY A 890 4.74 26.18 1.36
CA GLY A 890 4.74 26.53 2.78
C GLY A 890 3.55 27.42 3.19
N VAL A 891 3.21 28.41 2.37
CA VAL A 891 2.04 29.28 2.60
C VAL A 891 0.74 28.50 2.46
N ARG A 892 0.60 27.70 1.40
CA ARG A 892 -0.59 26.88 1.17
C ARG A 892 -0.84 25.92 2.33
N GLU A 893 0.20 25.22 2.78
CA GLU A 893 0.10 24.27 3.88
C GLU A 893 -0.20 24.96 5.22
N LEU A 894 0.38 26.13 5.48
CA LEU A 894 0.01 26.94 6.65
C LEU A 894 -1.48 27.33 6.62
N LEU A 895 -1.97 27.79 5.47
CA LEU A 895 -3.38 28.18 5.31
C LEU A 895 -4.32 26.99 5.50
N LEU A 896 -4.03 25.84 4.88
CA LEU A 896 -4.82 24.62 5.05
C LEU A 896 -4.87 24.17 6.50
N SER A 897 -3.72 24.21 7.18
CA SER A 897 -3.58 23.83 8.59
C SER A 897 -4.33 24.76 9.55
N LEU A 898 -4.45 26.05 9.19
CA LEU A 898 -5.24 27.03 9.95
C LEU A 898 -6.75 26.97 9.64
N ASP A 899 -7.13 26.47 8.47
CA ASP A 899 -8.52 26.41 8.01
C ASP A 899 -9.23 25.09 8.39
N GLU A 900 -8.49 24.01 8.65
CA GLU A 900 -9.04 22.72 9.14
C GLU A 900 -9.96 22.86 10.37
N PRO A 901 -9.63 23.67 11.40
CA PRO A 901 -10.54 23.94 12.51
C PRO A 901 -11.82 24.71 12.11
N LEU A 902 -11.75 25.59 11.09
CA LEU A 902 -12.86 26.41 10.61
C LEU A 902 -13.77 25.64 9.64
N ALA A 903 -13.21 24.76 8.81
CA ALA A 903 -13.94 23.86 7.93
C ALA A 903 -14.74 22.81 8.73
N LYS A 904 -14.20 22.30 9.84
CA LYS A 904 -14.95 21.46 10.79
C LYS A 904 -16.12 22.22 11.44
N ARG A 905 -15.97 23.52 11.77
CA ARG A 905 -17.10 24.35 12.25
C ARG A 905 -18.19 24.57 11.19
N ARG A 906 -17.83 24.76 9.92
CA ARG A 906 -18.79 24.96 8.81
C ARG A 906 -19.66 23.73 8.53
N ARG A 907 -19.14 22.51 8.77
CA ARG A 907 -19.93 21.27 8.60
C ARG A 907 -20.93 21.01 9.74
N MET A 908 -20.79 21.66 10.88
CA MET A 908 -21.62 21.40 12.08
C MET A 908 -22.82 22.34 12.26
N LEU A 909 -22.95 23.41 11.47
CA LEU A 909 -24.09 24.34 11.54
C LEU A 909 -24.62 24.63 10.13
N PRO A 910 -25.63 23.88 9.64
CA PRO A 910 -26.33 24.28 8.44
C PRO A 910 -27.20 25.50 8.75
N GLY A 911 -26.79 26.70 8.30
CA GLY A 911 -27.69 27.86 8.30
C GLY A 911 -27.08 29.25 8.51
N VAL A 912 -25.79 29.41 8.80
CA VAL A 912 -25.22 30.76 9.00
C VAL A 912 -24.68 31.32 7.68
N ARG A 913 -25.34 32.36 7.15
CA ARG A 913 -24.85 33.13 5.99
C ARG A 913 -23.68 34.05 6.41
N PRO A 914 -22.77 34.40 5.48
CA PRO A 914 -21.56 35.15 5.80
C PRO A 914 -21.85 36.63 6.07
N GLY A 915 -21.19 37.18 7.09
CA GLY A 915 -20.94 38.60 7.29
C GLY A 915 -19.45 38.83 7.42
#